data_AF-A0A5S3V3H3-F1
#
_entry.id   AF-A0A5S3V3H3-F1
#
_cell.length_a   1.000
_cell.length_b   1.000
_cell.length_c   1.000
_cell.angle_alpha   90.00
_cell.angle_beta   90.00
_cell.angle_gamma   90.00
#
_symmetry.space_group_name_H-M   'P 1'
#
loop_
_entity.id
_entity.type
_entity.pdbx_description
1 polymer ?
#
loop_
_entity_poly.entity_id
_entity_poly.type
_entity_poly.pdbx_seq_one_letter_code
_entity_poly.pdbx_strand_id
1 'polypeptide(L)'
;MSEGYVFDLNRAEFNDDFSSSTGSGELWQVYARQQLVSNLTAILNDAEQYGRGRAVNPRETWLSHNAILVTSPRGSGKTVFLRNCEAMWRSENTDKKDALLFLDVIDPTMLMAQDSFANVIVAQIYQAVNNKLERSNCCDEQSRNERDDFHRRLKKLADAMGKTCEFNGAIGIDKILKYSSGIQLESYFHLFVESAIKILGCKAIVVSIDDVDMAMERAFEVVDDVRRFLGCPYLIPIVSGEIKLYEHMTQKHFDDKAYDNRCRDAKLTDKGKELSEHLTMAYLTKVFPSPMRINLFSIERLLNKMQLKYGQDSKRSISYLDYQESVFNQFYFLCRNRDARRNWTMPESARELTQLVRSLPPTSLEQSEKDADISKQIVLYNNFKNWAMQKKNGEALVFAESALSLLHDSEAVFDIRKILAFNLVQQTDANLYPWAKYHVLEEQESRLKELAKQGGEKINNASLLQAALGTGDRKSLKAMPPLEFLVDKLYITLNTANEKSDPISISNDSLVKVAQDSGWELKGQCYIEDIMLDVYTESGFYSQLSNSYKFVFFSRSFELLIYSILTNKNESALLSDIYQILSRKPFYSLPALTDTKIALTGEEDTEHDSYDDSNLYFSTLALCDKIQIWRKEHCDLFEQCYIPRLIPLLSYCFNSTFTALNVIKANFSHNMFGYEHLSDMVLRFKYNVLNALIRCGIQGQAVYANVLVGAKSETVRSKREIFKYERVYKRNLAILKEELSSSQARHKDTETSNYIMKLHDAVNSHPIFNITSDISNPLLRLNSHPIIVSMSYMNSLDELSKMNSGLSQSEQAGLTMCMNFLGTKVDRRVKTFDKIYNSLYKILVDDENPRESEVLREQVQKAKILIEKMEPDFINRRDFLSLDTRLKNMIKAVLKLDLGDVQGN
;
A
#
# COMPACT_ATOMS: atom_id res chain seq x y z
N MET A 1 4.41 2.45 -42.09
CA MET A 1 4.65 3.40 -40.99
C MET A 1 3.53 3.18 -39.99
N SER A 2 3.81 2.67 -38.79
CA SER A 2 2.74 2.40 -37.81
C SER A 2 2.33 3.72 -37.18
N GLU A 3 1.20 4.27 -37.61
CA GLU A 3 0.57 5.42 -36.96
C GLU A 3 0.37 5.10 -35.47
N GLY A 4 0.93 5.94 -34.58
CA GLY A 4 0.70 5.86 -33.14
C GLY A 4 -0.70 6.37 -32.78
N TYR A 5 -1.23 5.97 -31.63
CA TYR A 5 -2.53 6.45 -31.15
C TYR A 5 -2.37 7.79 -30.46
N VAL A 6 -3.27 8.74 -30.72
CA VAL A 6 -3.21 10.09 -30.15
C VAL A 6 -4.39 10.29 -29.20
N PHE A 7 -4.10 10.78 -27.99
CA PHE A 7 -5.11 11.28 -27.05
C PHE A 7 -4.88 12.77 -26.80
N ASP A 8 -5.76 13.60 -27.34
CA ASP A 8 -5.72 15.06 -27.17
C ASP A 8 -6.57 15.52 -25.98
N LEU A 9 -5.92 16.18 -25.01
CA LEU A 9 -6.54 16.69 -23.79
C LEU A 9 -7.32 18.00 -23.98
N ASN A 10 -7.05 18.75 -25.05
CA ASN A 10 -7.74 20.02 -25.32
C ASN A 10 -9.11 19.83 -25.98
N ARG A 11 -9.39 18.62 -26.46
CA ARG A 11 -10.68 18.25 -27.04
C ARG A 11 -11.71 18.04 -25.94
N ALA A 12 -12.94 18.53 -26.14
CA ALA A 12 -14.03 18.34 -25.17
C ALA A 12 -14.32 16.84 -24.96
N GLU A 13 -14.63 16.45 -23.71
CA GLU A 13 -14.78 15.04 -23.30
C GLU A 13 -15.79 14.24 -24.12
N PHE A 14 -16.87 14.93 -24.48
CA PHE A 14 -18.04 14.36 -25.12
C PHE A 14 -18.14 14.75 -26.59
N ASN A 15 -17.09 15.38 -27.15
CA ASN A 15 -17.06 15.70 -28.56
C ASN A 15 -16.53 14.51 -29.36
N ASP A 16 -17.46 13.62 -29.70
CA ASP A 16 -17.19 12.31 -30.27
C ASP A 16 -16.84 12.33 -31.77
N ASP A 17 -16.79 13.48 -32.47
CA ASP A 17 -16.60 13.52 -33.93
C ASP A 17 -15.12 13.32 -34.37
N PHE A 18 -14.58 12.11 -34.29
CA PHE A 18 -13.15 11.83 -34.54
C PHE A 18 -12.75 11.76 -36.03
N SER A 19 -13.68 12.09 -36.92
CA SER A 19 -13.57 11.88 -38.37
C SER A 19 -13.57 13.15 -39.21
N SER A 20 -13.96 14.31 -38.64
CA SER A 20 -14.05 15.58 -39.37
C SER A 20 -12.73 16.35 -39.41
N SER A 21 -11.77 15.98 -38.56
CA SER A 21 -10.45 16.59 -38.51
C SER A 21 -9.43 15.78 -39.32
N THR A 22 -8.62 16.50 -40.07
CA THR A 22 -7.36 16.10 -40.72
C THR A 22 -6.29 15.52 -39.77
N GLY A 23 -6.66 15.11 -38.55
CA GLY A 23 -5.76 14.57 -37.53
C GLY A 23 -5.65 13.05 -37.61
N SER A 24 -4.62 12.55 -38.27
CA SER A 24 -4.27 11.12 -38.23
C SER A 24 -4.03 10.67 -36.78
N GLY A 25 -4.76 9.64 -36.32
CA GLY A 25 -4.45 8.88 -35.10
C GLY A 25 -5.35 9.07 -33.87
N GLU A 26 -6.37 9.95 -33.89
CA GLU A 26 -7.27 10.14 -32.72
C GLU A 26 -8.28 8.99 -32.52
N LEU A 27 -8.70 8.33 -33.60
CA LEU A 27 -9.48 7.09 -33.48
C LEU A 27 -8.56 5.94 -33.05
N TRP A 28 -8.65 5.51 -31.79
CA TRP A 28 -7.77 4.46 -31.26
C TRP A 28 -8.02 3.08 -31.88
N GLN A 29 -9.25 2.82 -32.34
CA GLN A 29 -9.69 1.51 -32.83
C GLN A 29 -9.54 1.36 -34.35
N VAL A 30 -8.34 1.62 -34.88
CA VAL A 30 -8.04 1.64 -36.34
C VAL A 30 -8.35 0.30 -37.02
N TYR A 31 -7.99 -0.82 -36.39
CA TYR A 31 -8.25 -2.15 -36.96
C TYR A 31 -9.75 -2.49 -36.99
N ALA A 32 -10.49 -2.10 -35.94
CA ALA A 32 -11.94 -2.26 -35.91
C ALA A 32 -12.62 -1.43 -37.01
N ARG A 33 -12.11 -0.22 -37.30
CA ARG A 33 -12.56 0.60 -38.43
C ARG A 33 -12.39 -0.14 -39.76
N GLN A 34 -11.21 -0.70 -40.02
CA GLN A 34 -10.94 -1.44 -41.26
C GLN A 34 -11.87 -2.65 -41.42
N GLN A 35 -12.10 -3.40 -40.34
CA GLN A 35 -13.03 -4.52 -40.34
C GLN A 35 -14.47 -4.07 -40.57
N LEU A 36 -14.90 -2.97 -39.95
CA LEU A 36 -16.23 -2.38 -40.16
C LEU A 36 -16.43 -2.01 -41.63
N VAL A 37 -15.51 -1.26 -42.22
CA VAL A 37 -15.61 -0.85 -43.62
C VAL A 37 -15.63 -2.07 -44.53
N SER A 38 -14.79 -3.07 -44.30
CA SER A 38 -14.78 -4.32 -45.08
C SER A 38 -16.12 -5.07 -44.98
N ASN A 39 -16.70 -5.19 -43.79
CA ASN A 39 -17.99 -5.84 -43.58
C ASN A 39 -19.13 -5.06 -44.26
N LEU A 40 -19.14 -3.72 -44.12
CA LEU A 40 -20.12 -2.86 -44.78
C LEU A 40 -20.04 -2.97 -46.31
N THR A 41 -18.84 -3.04 -46.88
CA THR A 41 -18.67 -3.25 -48.33
C THR A 41 -19.20 -4.61 -48.77
N ALA A 42 -18.94 -5.68 -48.00
CA ALA A 42 -19.45 -7.02 -48.32
C ALA A 42 -20.99 -7.06 -48.28
N ILE A 43 -21.58 -6.47 -47.24
CA ILE A 43 -23.03 -6.42 -47.07
C ILE A 43 -23.70 -5.53 -48.13
N LEU A 44 -23.06 -4.41 -48.51
CA LEU A 44 -23.54 -3.56 -49.59
C LEU A 44 -23.61 -4.32 -50.92
N ASN A 45 -22.60 -5.16 -51.22
CA ASN A 45 -22.61 -5.98 -52.43
C ASN A 45 -23.75 -7.01 -52.42
N ASP A 46 -24.04 -7.62 -51.26
CA ASP A 46 -25.20 -8.51 -51.07
C ASP A 46 -26.52 -7.77 -51.27
N ALA A 47 -26.66 -6.56 -50.71
CA ALA A 47 -27.83 -5.70 -50.90
C ALA A 47 -28.07 -5.33 -52.37
N GLU A 48 -27.00 -5.01 -53.12
CA GLU A 48 -27.09 -4.75 -54.56
C GLU A 48 -27.50 -6.00 -55.35
N GLN A 49 -26.96 -7.17 -55.00
CA GLN A 49 -27.33 -8.44 -55.62
C GLN A 49 -28.80 -8.79 -55.35
N TYR A 50 -29.25 -8.60 -54.12
CA TYR A 50 -30.65 -8.75 -53.73
C TYR A 50 -31.55 -7.80 -54.52
N GLY A 51 -31.18 -6.51 -54.64
CA GLY A 51 -31.90 -5.54 -55.46
C GLY A 51 -32.06 -5.95 -56.92
N ARG A 52 -31.01 -6.53 -57.53
CA ARG A 52 -31.08 -7.07 -58.90
C ARG A 52 -32.01 -8.28 -58.99
N GLY A 53 -31.95 -9.20 -58.04
CA GLY A 53 -32.84 -10.38 -57.98
C GLY A 53 -34.32 -9.98 -57.83
N ARG A 54 -34.59 -9.00 -56.95
CA ARG A 54 -35.93 -8.46 -56.69
C ARG A 54 -36.53 -7.75 -57.90
N ALA A 55 -35.70 -7.10 -58.72
CA ALA A 55 -36.15 -6.49 -59.97
C ALA A 55 -36.64 -7.53 -60.99
N VAL A 56 -36.09 -8.75 -60.96
CA VAL A 56 -36.53 -9.87 -61.80
C VAL A 56 -37.76 -10.57 -61.19
N ASN A 57 -37.74 -10.87 -59.89
CA ASN A 57 -38.82 -11.54 -59.19
C ASN A 57 -39.20 -10.84 -57.87
N PRO A 58 -40.22 -9.97 -57.87
CA PRO A 58 -40.66 -9.24 -56.67
C PRO A 58 -41.30 -10.09 -55.56
N ARG A 59 -41.45 -11.41 -55.75
CA ARG A 59 -41.99 -12.33 -54.71
C ARG A 59 -40.91 -13.15 -54.01
N GLU A 60 -39.70 -13.18 -54.57
CA GLU A 60 -38.60 -13.94 -54.00
C GLU A 60 -37.89 -13.09 -52.93
N THR A 61 -37.76 -13.64 -51.74
CA THR A 61 -37.08 -13.03 -50.60
C THR A 61 -36.12 -14.04 -50.02
N TRP A 62 -34.92 -13.59 -49.63
CA TRP A 62 -34.04 -14.38 -48.78
C TRP A 62 -33.62 -13.55 -47.56
N LEU A 63 -33.23 -14.25 -46.52
CA LEU A 63 -32.72 -13.66 -45.29
C LEU A 63 -31.19 -13.63 -45.36
N SER A 64 -30.61 -12.45 -45.16
CA SER A 64 -29.19 -12.30 -44.93
C SER A 64 -28.96 -11.93 -43.47
N HIS A 65 -28.28 -12.80 -42.71
CA HIS A 65 -27.91 -12.52 -41.32
C HIS A 65 -26.70 -11.57 -41.27
N ASN A 66 -26.93 -10.31 -41.64
CA ASN A 66 -25.91 -9.27 -41.85
C ASN A 66 -25.68 -8.37 -40.63
N ALA A 67 -26.07 -8.82 -39.43
CA ALA A 67 -25.86 -8.07 -38.20
C ALA A 67 -24.37 -8.06 -37.82
N ILE A 68 -23.80 -6.85 -37.75
CA ILE A 68 -22.44 -6.60 -37.28
C ILE A 68 -22.51 -6.40 -35.76
N LEU A 69 -21.73 -7.19 -35.02
CA LEU A 69 -21.61 -7.05 -33.58
C LEU A 69 -20.31 -6.31 -33.25
N VAL A 70 -20.40 -5.16 -32.60
CA VAL A 70 -19.26 -4.45 -32.00
C VAL A 70 -19.16 -4.83 -30.53
N THR A 71 -18.21 -5.70 -30.21
CA THR A 71 -18.08 -6.29 -28.88
C THR A 71 -16.79 -5.89 -28.19
N SER A 72 -16.89 -5.65 -26.88
CA SER A 72 -15.79 -5.41 -25.94
C SER A 72 -16.37 -5.22 -24.52
N PRO A 73 -15.53 -5.27 -23.47
CA PRO A 73 -15.95 -4.91 -22.12
C PRO A 73 -16.52 -3.49 -22.01
N ARG A 74 -17.10 -3.16 -20.84
CA ARG A 74 -17.59 -1.81 -20.57
C ARG A 74 -16.44 -0.79 -20.53
N GLY A 75 -16.72 0.42 -21.02
CA GLY A 75 -15.75 1.52 -21.02
C GLY A 75 -14.70 1.47 -22.15
N SER A 76 -14.74 0.49 -23.06
CA SER A 76 -13.80 0.38 -24.20
C SER A 76 -14.04 1.38 -25.34
N GLY A 77 -15.13 2.15 -25.30
CA GLY A 77 -15.46 3.16 -26.33
C GLY A 77 -16.45 2.69 -27.40
N LYS A 78 -17.35 1.75 -27.09
CA LYS A 78 -18.37 1.22 -28.03
C LYS A 78 -19.29 2.29 -28.61
N THR A 79 -19.91 3.10 -27.75
CA THR A 79 -20.75 4.25 -28.14
C THR A 79 -20.03 5.22 -29.06
N VAL A 80 -18.80 5.59 -28.69
CA VAL A 80 -17.96 6.49 -29.49
C VAL A 80 -17.68 5.88 -30.86
N PHE A 81 -17.34 4.60 -30.91
CA PHE A 81 -17.11 3.89 -32.17
C PHE A 81 -18.37 3.88 -33.06
N LEU A 82 -19.54 3.60 -32.49
CA LEU A 82 -20.83 3.59 -33.20
C LEU A 82 -21.18 4.97 -33.78
N ARG A 83 -21.07 6.03 -33.00
CA ARG A 83 -21.36 7.41 -33.45
C ARG A 83 -20.51 7.84 -34.64
N ASN A 84 -19.32 7.28 -34.80
CA ASN A 84 -18.40 7.60 -35.90
C ASN A 84 -18.51 6.67 -37.11
N CYS A 85 -19.36 5.63 -37.09
CA CYS A 85 -19.45 4.64 -38.16
C CYS A 85 -19.75 5.26 -39.53
N GLU A 86 -20.66 6.23 -39.59
CA GLU A 86 -20.99 6.93 -40.83
C GLU A 86 -19.78 7.62 -41.43
N ALA A 87 -19.04 8.34 -40.60
CA ALA A 87 -17.91 9.11 -41.06
C ALA A 87 -16.70 8.22 -41.42
N MET A 88 -16.51 7.09 -40.70
CA MET A 88 -15.56 6.05 -41.08
C MET A 88 -15.85 5.52 -42.49
N TRP A 89 -17.10 5.19 -42.79
CA TRP A 89 -17.52 4.73 -44.12
C TRP A 89 -17.25 5.78 -45.21
N ARG A 90 -17.69 7.03 -44.98
CA ARG A 90 -17.54 8.12 -45.94
C ARG A 90 -16.09 8.50 -46.21
N SER A 91 -15.18 8.28 -45.25
CA SER A 91 -13.76 8.58 -45.38
C SER A 91 -13.01 7.61 -46.31
N GLU A 92 -13.32 6.31 -46.25
CA GLU A 92 -12.64 5.28 -47.04
C GLU A 92 -13.34 4.98 -48.38
N ASN A 93 -14.65 5.22 -48.50
CA ASN A 93 -15.42 4.97 -49.72
C ASN A 93 -15.91 6.27 -50.37
N THR A 94 -15.00 7.08 -50.91
CA THR A 94 -15.35 8.39 -51.48
C THR A 94 -16.30 8.33 -52.66
N ASP A 95 -16.26 7.25 -53.43
CA ASP A 95 -17.06 7.10 -54.66
C ASP A 95 -18.45 6.51 -54.39
N LYS A 96 -18.67 5.92 -53.21
CA LYS A 96 -19.92 5.28 -52.78
C LYS A 96 -20.47 5.86 -51.47
N LYS A 97 -20.18 7.13 -51.18
CA LYS A 97 -20.59 7.79 -49.91
C LYS A 97 -22.09 7.69 -49.66
N ASP A 98 -22.90 7.90 -50.70
CA ASP A 98 -24.37 7.93 -50.60
C ASP A 98 -25.03 6.55 -50.81
N ALA A 99 -24.23 5.49 -50.99
CA ALA A 99 -24.78 4.14 -51.17
C ALA A 99 -25.42 3.59 -49.88
N LEU A 100 -24.91 4.00 -48.72
CA LEU A 100 -25.42 3.64 -47.41
C LEU A 100 -25.98 4.88 -46.71
N LEU A 101 -27.20 4.78 -46.19
CA LEU A 101 -27.77 5.80 -45.31
C LEU A 101 -27.65 5.35 -43.86
N PHE A 102 -27.04 6.16 -43.00
CA PHE A 102 -26.95 5.90 -41.57
C PHE A 102 -28.10 6.58 -40.84
N LEU A 103 -28.82 5.84 -40.00
CA LEU A 103 -29.81 6.39 -39.08
C LEU A 103 -29.17 6.82 -37.75
N ASP A 104 -29.90 7.60 -36.98
CA ASP A 104 -29.49 8.02 -35.64
C ASP A 104 -29.34 6.79 -34.72
N VAL A 105 -28.33 6.82 -33.85
CA VAL A 105 -28.06 5.72 -32.91
C VAL A 105 -29.26 5.50 -31.99
N ILE A 106 -29.75 4.26 -31.93
CA ILE A 106 -30.85 3.84 -31.07
C ILE A 106 -30.28 3.27 -29.77
N ASP A 107 -30.68 3.82 -28.63
CA ASP A 107 -30.39 3.27 -27.31
C ASP A 107 -31.65 2.56 -26.76
N PRO A 108 -31.67 1.22 -26.67
CA PRO A 108 -32.82 0.48 -26.15
C PRO A 108 -33.13 0.76 -24.68
N THR A 109 -32.18 1.32 -23.90
CA THR A 109 -32.42 1.67 -22.49
C THR A 109 -33.41 2.82 -22.33
N MET A 110 -33.63 3.61 -23.39
CA MET A 110 -34.59 4.71 -23.42
C MET A 110 -36.04 4.27 -23.69
N LEU A 111 -36.28 2.99 -23.99
CA LEU A 111 -37.59 2.49 -24.38
C LEU A 111 -38.44 2.09 -23.16
N MET A 112 -39.71 2.53 -23.14
CA MET A 112 -40.67 2.13 -22.12
C MET A 112 -41.01 0.63 -22.25
N ALA A 113 -41.37 -0.02 -21.14
CA ALA A 113 -41.54 -1.47 -21.04
C ALA A 113 -42.52 -2.12 -22.04
N GLN A 114 -43.40 -1.33 -22.66
CA GLN A 114 -44.46 -1.76 -23.57
C GLN A 114 -44.16 -1.45 -25.05
N ASP A 115 -43.08 -0.71 -25.34
CA ASP A 115 -42.75 -0.30 -26.71
C ASP A 115 -41.91 -1.38 -27.41
N SER A 116 -42.40 -1.99 -28.48
CA SER A 116 -41.62 -2.96 -29.28
C SER A 116 -40.44 -2.28 -29.98
N PHE A 117 -39.25 -2.91 -29.92
CA PHE A 117 -38.04 -2.40 -30.56
C PHE A 117 -38.18 -2.29 -32.09
N ALA A 118 -38.86 -3.24 -32.73
CA ALA A 118 -39.20 -3.16 -34.16
C ALA A 118 -39.98 -1.88 -34.54
N ASN A 119 -40.88 -1.39 -33.69
CA ASN A 119 -41.63 -0.15 -33.96
C ASN A 119 -40.73 1.08 -33.98
N VAL A 120 -39.69 1.10 -33.14
CA VAL A 120 -38.72 2.20 -33.06
C VAL A 120 -37.94 2.32 -34.38
N ILE A 121 -37.53 1.18 -34.95
CA ILE A 121 -36.83 1.14 -36.24
C ILE A 121 -37.72 1.66 -37.36
N VAL A 122 -38.98 1.21 -37.40
CA VAL A 122 -39.97 1.69 -38.39
C VAL A 122 -40.19 3.20 -38.26
N ALA A 123 -40.29 3.72 -37.03
CA ALA A 123 -40.44 5.14 -36.77
C ALA A 123 -39.23 5.96 -37.25
N GLN A 124 -38.00 5.49 -37.02
CA GLN A 124 -36.81 6.17 -37.52
C GLN A 124 -36.74 6.20 -39.05
N ILE A 125 -37.04 5.08 -39.72
CA ILE A 125 -37.09 5.04 -41.20
C ILE A 125 -38.16 6.00 -41.71
N TYR A 126 -39.34 6.02 -41.07
CA TYR A 126 -40.40 6.96 -41.41
C TYR A 126 -39.95 8.42 -41.26
N GLN A 127 -39.28 8.76 -40.17
CA GLN A 127 -38.75 10.10 -39.93
C GLN A 127 -37.71 10.50 -40.98
N ALA A 128 -36.79 9.60 -41.33
CA ALA A 128 -35.80 9.84 -42.37
C ALA A 128 -36.44 10.11 -43.75
N VAL A 129 -37.46 9.31 -44.12
CA VAL A 129 -38.23 9.49 -45.36
C VAL A 129 -38.99 10.81 -45.34
N ASN A 130 -39.69 11.12 -44.24
CA ASN A 130 -40.46 12.36 -44.12
C ASN A 130 -39.57 13.61 -44.21
N ASN A 131 -38.42 13.61 -43.51
CA ASN A 131 -37.45 14.70 -43.58
C ASN A 131 -36.90 14.90 -45.00
N LYS A 132 -36.71 13.82 -45.77
CA LYS A 132 -36.28 13.90 -47.17
C LYS A 132 -37.36 14.54 -48.03
N LEU A 133 -38.61 14.07 -47.87
CA LEU A 133 -39.78 14.57 -48.60
C LEU A 133 -40.10 16.04 -48.28
N GLU A 134 -39.91 16.51 -47.05
CA GLU A 134 -40.11 17.91 -46.67
C GLU A 134 -39.05 18.84 -47.27
N ARG A 135 -37.80 18.38 -47.42
CA ARG A 135 -36.71 19.15 -48.03
C ARG A 135 -36.82 19.22 -49.55
N SER A 136 -37.33 18.16 -50.16
CA SER A 136 -37.60 18.11 -51.58
C SER A 136 -39.00 18.69 -51.83
N ASN A 137 -39.10 20.01 -52.04
CA ASN A 137 -40.33 20.67 -52.48
C ASN A 137 -40.81 20.07 -53.83
N CYS A 138 -41.54 18.96 -53.80
CA CYS A 138 -41.84 18.19 -55.00
C CYS A 138 -43.32 18.33 -55.40
N CYS A 139 -43.54 19.03 -56.51
CA CYS A 139 -44.81 19.08 -57.23
C CYS A 139 -44.90 18.03 -58.35
N ASP A 140 -44.00 17.03 -58.37
CA ASP A 140 -43.89 16.05 -59.46
C ASP A 140 -44.76 14.80 -59.21
N GLU A 141 -45.48 14.32 -60.23
CA GLU A 141 -46.36 13.12 -60.13
C GLU A 141 -45.64 11.85 -59.66
N GLN A 142 -44.38 11.67 -60.07
CA GLN A 142 -43.59 10.49 -59.70
C GLN A 142 -43.30 10.46 -58.19
N SER A 143 -42.95 11.61 -57.61
CA SER A 143 -42.70 11.74 -56.17
C SER A 143 -43.97 11.51 -55.32
N ARG A 144 -45.15 11.90 -55.84
CA ARG A 144 -46.45 11.60 -55.21
C ARG A 144 -46.75 10.11 -55.21
N ASN A 145 -46.53 9.43 -56.35
CA ASN A 145 -46.73 7.99 -56.46
C ASN A 145 -45.81 7.19 -55.52
N GLU A 146 -44.55 7.60 -55.38
CA GLU A 146 -43.60 6.97 -54.45
C GLU A 146 -44.02 7.17 -52.99
N ARG A 147 -44.49 8.37 -52.64
CA ARG A 147 -45.04 8.68 -51.31
C ARG A 147 -46.28 7.85 -50.99
N ASP A 148 -47.22 7.75 -51.92
CA ASP A 148 -48.44 6.96 -51.76
C ASP A 148 -48.13 5.46 -51.64
N ASP A 149 -47.15 4.96 -52.39
CA ASP A 149 -46.72 3.57 -52.27
C ASP A 149 -46.06 3.29 -50.92
N PHE A 150 -45.20 4.20 -50.43
CA PHE A 150 -44.59 4.11 -49.11
C PHE A 150 -45.65 4.08 -47.99
N HIS A 151 -46.61 5.01 -47.98
CA HIS A 151 -47.68 5.04 -46.99
C HIS A 151 -48.57 3.79 -47.04
N ARG A 152 -48.87 3.29 -48.25
CA ARG A 152 -49.63 2.05 -48.45
C ARG A 152 -48.90 0.83 -47.89
N ARG A 153 -47.59 0.72 -48.10
CA ARG A 153 -46.77 -0.38 -47.56
C ARG A 153 -46.59 -0.27 -46.04
N LEU A 154 -46.37 0.94 -45.52
CA LEU A 154 -46.32 1.21 -44.09
C LEU A 154 -47.63 0.82 -43.39
N LYS A 155 -48.79 1.20 -43.95
CA LYS A 155 -50.10 0.82 -43.39
C LYS A 155 -50.28 -0.70 -43.33
N LYS A 156 -49.91 -1.41 -44.41
CA LYS A 156 -49.95 -2.89 -44.43
C LYS A 156 -49.05 -3.52 -43.37
N LEU A 157 -47.85 -2.95 -43.16
CA LEU A 157 -46.93 -3.41 -42.12
C LEU A 157 -47.51 -3.15 -40.72
N ALA A 158 -47.99 -1.94 -40.45
CA ALA A 158 -48.59 -1.56 -39.18
C ALA A 158 -49.82 -2.41 -38.84
N ASP A 159 -50.71 -2.65 -39.81
CA ASP A 159 -51.88 -3.53 -39.63
C ASP A 159 -51.46 -4.97 -39.30
N ALA A 160 -50.36 -5.47 -39.89
CA ALA A 160 -49.84 -6.80 -39.60
C ALA A 160 -49.16 -6.87 -38.21
N MET A 161 -48.44 -5.82 -37.81
CA MET A 161 -47.82 -5.71 -36.48
C MET A 161 -48.88 -5.58 -35.38
N GLY A 162 -49.89 -4.71 -35.54
CA GLY A 162 -50.96 -4.49 -34.56
C GLY A 162 -51.85 -5.72 -34.31
N LYS A 163 -52.17 -6.49 -35.37
CA LYS A 163 -52.97 -7.72 -35.27
C LYS A 163 -52.32 -8.80 -34.40
N THR A 164 -50.99 -8.84 -34.29
CA THR A 164 -50.33 -9.87 -33.46
C THR A 164 -50.61 -9.70 -31.96
N CYS A 165 -50.91 -8.48 -31.50
CA CYS A 165 -51.27 -8.15 -30.12
C CYS A 165 -52.74 -8.46 -29.78
N GLU A 166 -53.66 -8.26 -30.73
CA GLU A 166 -55.12 -8.43 -30.51
C GLU A 166 -55.55 -9.91 -30.39
N PHE A 167 -54.79 -10.86 -30.94
CA PHE A 167 -55.12 -12.29 -30.92
C PHE A 167 -54.53 -13.06 -29.73
N ASN A 168 -54.22 -12.42 -28.60
CA ASN A 168 -53.83 -13.10 -27.37
C ASN A 168 -55.07 -13.71 -26.69
N GLY A 169 -55.48 -14.89 -27.18
CA GLY A 169 -56.66 -15.63 -26.68
C GLY A 169 -57.48 -16.35 -27.77
N ALA A 170 -57.11 -16.23 -29.04
CA ALA A 170 -57.94 -16.71 -30.15
C ALA A 170 -57.86 -18.23 -30.41
N ILE A 171 -59.02 -18.86 -30.62
CA ILE A 171 -59.22 -20.29 -30.93
C ILE A 171 -59.69 -20.42 -32.39
N GLY A 172 -59.15 -21.37 -33.16
CA GLY A 172 -59.63 -21.69 -34.51
C GLY A 172 -59.00 -20.88 -35.65
N ILE A 173 -59.82 -20.41 -36.60
CA ILE A 173 -59.41 -19.71 -37.84
C ILE A 173 -58.61 -18.44 -37.55
N ASP A 174 -58.92 -17.73 -36.47
CA ASP A 174 -58.19 -16.53 -36.04
C ASP A 174 -56.73 -16.83 -35.68
N LYS A 175 -56.44 -18.05 -35.19
CA LYS A 175 -55.07 -18.52 -34.96
C LYS A 175 -54.35 -18.78 -36.29
N ILE A 176 -55.06 -19.31 -37.28
CA ILE A 176 -54.54 -19.51 -38.65
C ILE A 176 -54.28 -18.16 -39.32
N LEU A 177 -55.17 -17.17 -39.16
CA LEU A 177 -54.99 -15.80 -39.62
C LEU A 177 -53.82 -15.11 -38.92
N LYS A 178 -53.63 -15.33 -37.60
CA LYS A 178 -52.45 -14.89 -36.83
C LYS A 178 -51.16 -15.51 -37.38
N TYR A 179 -51.17 -16.81 -37.70
CA TYR A 179 -50.00 -17.49 -38.29
C TYR A 179 -49.75 -17.05 -39.73
N SER A 180 -50.77 -16.85 -40.56
CA SER A 180 -50.61 -16.38 -41.95
C SER A 180 -50.11 -14.95 -42.02
N SER A 181 -50.55 -14.08 -41.10
CA SER A 181 -50.03 -12.72 -40.98
C SER A 181 -48.62 -12.68 -40.39
N GLY A 182 -48.28 -13.58 -39.47
CA GLY A 182 -46.90 -13.79 -38.99
C GLY A 182 -45.93 -14.25 -40.08
N ILE A 183 -46.36 -15.10 -41.02
CA ILE A 183 -45.57 -15.57 -42.17
C ILE A 183 -45.32 -14.44 -43.19
N GLN A 184 -46.30 -13.55 -43.39
CA GLN A 184 -46.21 -12.45 -44.36
C GLN A 184 -45.53 -11.19 -43.82
N LEU A 185 -45.36 -11.09 -42.49
CA LEU A 185 -44.79 -9.92 -41.81
C LEU A 185 -43.39 -9.58 -42.33
N GLU A 186 -42.55 -10.60 -42.54
CA GLU A 186 -41.22 -10.45 -43.13
C GLU A 186 -41.29 -9.83 -44.54
N SER A 187 -42.16 -10.37 -45.40
CA SER A 187 -42.33 -9.86 -46.76
C SER A 187 -42.83 -8.41 -46.79
N TYR A 188 -43.74 -8.05 -45.87
CA TYR A 188 -44.26 -6.68 -45.75
C TYR A 188 -43.18 -5.72 -45.25
N PHE A 189 -42.33 -6.18 -44.35
CA PHE A 189 -41.18 -5.41 -43.88
C PHE A 189 -40.17 -5.16 -45.01
N HIS A 190 -39.85 -6.19 -45.81
CA HIS A 190 -38.95 -6.04 -46.97
C HIS A 190 -39.52 -5.05 -47.99
N LEU A 191 -40.81 -5.12 -48.28
CA LEU A 191 -41.48 -4.19 -49.19
C LEU A 191 -41.47 -2.75 -48.65
N PHE A 192 -41.72 -2.57 -47.35
CA PHE A 192 -41.65 -1.27 -46.69
C PHE A 192 -40.25 -0.64 -46.83
N VAL A 193 -39.20 -1.38 -46.50
CA VAL A 193 -37.81 -0.91 -46.62
C VAL A 193 -37.46 -0.61 -48.09
N GLU A 194 -37.90 -1.45 -49.03
CA GLU A 194 -37.69 -1.24 -50.47
C GLU A 194 -38.32 0.07 -50.98
N SER A 195 -39.50 0.44 -50.48
CA SER A 195 -40.08 1.76 -50.78
C SER A 195 -39.31 2.91 -50.13
N ALA A 196 -38.77 2.71 -48.93
CA ALA A 196 -37.99 3.72 -48.23
C ALA A 196 -36.66 4.01 -48.96
N ILE A 197 -35.89 2.98 -49.32
CA ILE A 197 -34.58 3.16 -50.00
C ILE A 197 -34.72 3.86 -51.36
N LYS A 198 -35.84 3.66 -52.07
CA LYS A 198 -36.15 4.35 -53.34
C LYS A 198 -36.27 5.85 -53.14
N ILE A 199 -37.03 6.28 -52.13
CA ILE A 199 -37.23 7.70 -51.80
C ILE A 199 -35.94 8.32 -51.24
N LEU A 200 -35.21 7.58 -50.41
CA LEU A 200 -33.98 8.05 -49.77
C LEU A 200 -32.79 8.13 -50.75
N GLY A 201 -32.84 7.40 -51.86
CA GLY A 201 -31.80 7.38 -52.89
C GLY A 201 -30.56 6.55 -52.52
N CYS A 202 -30.69 5.61 -51.57
CA CYS A 202 -29.61 4.73 -51.11
C CYS A 202 -29.81 3.27 -51.56
N LYS A 203 -28.81 2.42 -51.34
CA LYS A 203 -28.88 0.97 -51.63
C LYS A 203 -29.22 0.14 -50.39
N ALA A 204 -28.75 0.58 -49.22
CA ALA A 204 -29.09 -0.03 -47.94
C ALA A 204 -29.08 1.01 -46.82
N ILE A 205 -29.76 0.71 -45.71
CA ILE A 205 -29.88 1.55 -44.53
C ILE A 205 -29.13 0.88 -43.38
N VAL A 206 -28.25 1.63 -42.72
CA VAL A 206 -27.49 1.20 -41.54
C VAL A 206 -28.23 1.65 -40.29
N VAL A 207 -28.48 0.71 -39.37
CA VAL A 207 -29.14 0.94 -38.09
C VAL A 207 -28.16 0.64 -36.97
N SER A 208 -27.73 1.68 -36.26
CA SER A 208 -26.81 1.58 -35.13
C SER A 208 -27.60 1.43 -33.83
N ILE A 209 -27.34 0.36 -33.08
CA ILE A 209 -28.02 0.03 -31.83
C ILE A 209 -26.97 -0.03 -30.73
N ASP A 210 -27.03 0.90 -29.77
CA ASP A 210 -26.04 1.04 -28.71
C ASP A 210 -26.51 0.46 -27.37
N ASP A 211 -25.57 0.04 -26.52
CA ASP A 211 -25.76 -0.40 -25.12
C ASP A 211 -26.95 -1.34 -24.87
N VAL A 212 -27.23 -2.27 -25.80
CA VAL A 212 -28.27 -3.30 -25.63
C VAL A 212 -28.02 -4.13 -24.37
N ASP A 213 -26.75 -4.36 -24.04
CA ASP A 213 -26.31 -5.11 -22.86
C ASP A 213 -26.58 -4.39 -21.53
N MET A 214 -27.00 -3.12 -21.57
CA MET A 214 -27.49 -2.39 -20.40
C MET A 214 -28.98 -2.56 -20.14
N ALA A 215 -29.77 -2.90 -21.15
CA ALA A 215 -31.19 -3.22 -21.04
C ALA A 215 -31.40 -4.73 -20.78
N MET A 216 -30.87 -5.28 -19.67
CA MET A 216 -30.80 -6.74 -19.47
C MET A 216 -32.14 -7.49 -19.59
N GLU A 217 -33.25 -6.87 -19.17
CA GLU A 217 -34.58 -7.49 -19.26
C GLU A 217 -35.11 -7.57 -20.68
N ARG A 218 -34.67 -6.67 -21.56
CA ARG A 218 -35.16 -6.53 -22.94
C ARG A 218 -34.15 -6.96 -23.99
N ALA A 219 -32.91 -7.19 -23.61
CA ALA A 219 -31.84 -7.49 -24.55
C ALA A 219 -32.13 -8.73 -25.40
N PHE A 220 -32.77 -9.76 -24.84
CA PHE A 220 -33.21 -10.91 -25.64
C PHE A 220 -34.25 -10.51 -26.69
N GLU A 221 -35.21 -9.66 -26.34
CA GLU A 221 -36.22 -9.14 -27.28
C GLU A 221 -35.56 -8.35 -28.41
N VAL A 222 -34.61 -7.46 -28.08
CA VAL A 222 -33.86 -6.68 -29.07
C VAL A 222 -33.05 -7.58 -30.00
N VAL A 223 -32.35 -8.59 -29.46
CA VAL A 223 -31.57 -9.56 -30.25
C VAL A 223 -32.48 -10.44 -31.11
N ASP A 224 -33.66 -10.83 -30.64
CA ASP A 224 -34.66 -11.55 -31.44
C ASP A 224 -35.26 -10.67 -32.54
N ASP A 225 -35.52 -9.38 -32.27
CA ASP A 225 -35.97 -8.44 -33.29
C ASP A 225 -34.90 -8.20 -34.36
N VAL A 226 -33.62 -8.11 -33.97
CA VAL A 226 -32.48 -8.08 -34.92
C VAL A 226 -32.48 -9.32 -35.80
N ARG A 227 -32.71 -10.51 -35.23
CA ARG A 227 -32.75 -11.77 -35.98
C ARG A 227 -33.96 -11.87 -36.92
N ARG A 228 -35.12 -11.38 -36.49
CA ARG A 228 -36.42 -11.56 -37.18
C ARG A 228 -36.71 -10.51 -38.23
N PHE A 229 -36.45 -9.24 -37.93
CA PHE A 229 -36.80 -8.12 -38.80
C PHE A 229 -35.59 -7.61 -39.58
N LEU A 230 -34.41 -7.62 -38.97
CA LEU A 230 -33.20 -7.11 -39.61
C LEU A 230 -32.42 -8.15 -40.42
N GLY A 231 -33.08 -9.28 -40.76
CA GLY A 231 -32.58 -10.20 -41.78
C GLY A 231 -32.82 -9.74 -43.22
N CYS A 232 -33.45 -8.58 -43.41
CA CYS A 232 -33.63 -7.95 -44.72
C CYS A 232 -32.27 -7.48 -45.29
N PRO A 233 -31.87 -7.90 -46.51
CA PRO A 233 -30.57 -7.50 -47.08
C PRO A 233 -30.39 -5.99 -47.28
N TYR A 234 -31.47 -5.20 -47.31
CA TYR A 234 -31.41 -3.73 -47.38
C TYR A 234 -31.15 -3.04 -46.04
N LEU A 235 -31.12 -3.79 -44.93
CA LEU A 235 -30.84 -3.26 -43.60
C LEU A 235 -29.54 -3.85 -43.06
N ILE A 236 -28.74 -2.99 -42.42
CA ILE A 236 -27.45 -3.36 -41.85
C ILE A 236 -27.45 -2.99 -40.36
N PRO A 237 -27.70 -3.95 -39.46
CA PRO A 237 -27.63 -3.71 -38.03
C PRO A 237 -26.17 -3.63 -37.60
N ILE A 238 -25.82 -2.57 -36.89
CA ILE A 238 -24.57 -2.52 -36.11
C ILE A 238 -24.97 -2.46 -34.65
N VAL A 239 -24.74 -3.57 -33.93
CA VAL A 239 -25.17 -3.74 -32.55
C VAL A 239 -23.95 -3.66 -31.64
N SER A 240 -23.97 -2.83 -30.61
CA SER A 240 -22.93 -2.85 -29.57
C SER A 240 -23.33 -3.71 -28.37
N GLY A 241 -22.34 -4.31 -27.72
CA GLY A 241 -22.54 -5.00 -26.45
C GLY A 241 -21.50 -6.08 -26.18
N GLU A 242 -21.37 -6.50 -24.93
CA GLU A 242 -20.48 -7.60 -24.56
C GLU A 242 -21.09 -8.96 -24.91
N ILE A 243 -20.38 -9.79 -25.70
CA ILE A 243 -20.87 -11.11 -26.13
C ILE A 243 -21.24 -12.00 -24.94
N LYS A 244 -20.47 -11.95 -23.84
CA LYS A 244 -20.73 -12.71 -22.61
C LYS A 244 -22.04 -12.31 -21.94
N LEU A 245 -22.41 -11.03 -22.02
CA LEU A 245 -23.69 -10.57 -21.49
C LEU A 245 -24.83 -11.08 -22.38
N TYR A 246 -24.68 -11.06 -23.70
CA TYR A 246 -25.66 -11.67 -24.60
C TYR A 246 -25.84 -13.17 -24.37
N GLU A 247 -24.74 -13.89 -24.15
CA GLU A 247 -24.76 -15.31 -23.76
C GLU A 247 -25.58 -15.51 -22.49
N HIS A 248 -25.27 -14.75 -21.43
CA HIS A 248 -25.99 -14.86 -20.17
C HIS A 248 -27.49 -14.54 -20.28
N MET A 249 -27.85 -13.44 -20.96
CA MET A 249 -29.24 -13.01 -21.12
C MET A 249 -30.05 -14.00 -21.96
N THR A 250 -29.45 -14.55 -23.01
CA THR A 250 -30.07 -15.56 -23.87
C THR A 250 -30.21 -16.90 -23.15
N GLN A 251 -29.19 -17.30 -22.38
CA GLN A 251 -29.24 -18.50 -21.56
C GLN A 251 -30.34 -18.44 -20.52
N LYS A 252 -30.48 -17.32 -19.80
CA LYS A 252 -31.59 -17.11 -18.86
C LYS A 252 -32.96 -17.31 -19.53
N HIS A 253 -33.13 -16.77 -20.74
CA HIS A 253 -34.37 -16.92 -21.49
C HIS A 253 -34.66 -18.38 -21.88
N PHE A 254 -33.64 -19.15 -22.24
CA PHE A 254 -33.81 -20.58 -22.57
C PHE A 254 -33.93 -21.45 -21.33
N ASP A 255 -33.26 -21.13 -20.22
CA ASP A 255 -33.38 -21.82 -18.94
C ASP A 255 -34.82 -21.81 -18.46
N ASP A 256 -35.47 -20.63 -18.48
CA ASP A 256 -36.89 -20.45 -18.11
C ASP A 256 -37.86 -21.33 -18.94
N LYS A 257 -37.41 -21.83 -20.10
CA LYS A 257 -38.21 -22.66 -21.02
C LYS A 257 -37.76 -24.12 -21.09
N ALA A 258 -36.50 -24.41 -20.80
CA ALA A 258 -35.90 -25.73 -20.96
C ALA A 258 -36.19 -26.66 -19.77
N TYR A 259 -36.33 -26.11 -18.57
CA TYR A 259 -36.63 -26.87 -17.36
C TYR A 259 -37.34 -26.00 -16.31
N ASP A 260 -38.22 -26.59 -15.50
CA ASP A 260 -38.83 -25.88 -14.37
C ASP A 260 -37.89 -25.94 -13.15
N ASN A 261 -37.52 -24.78 -12.60
CA ASN A 261 -36.74 -24.66 -11.37
C ASN A 261 -37.41 -25.30 -10.14
N ARG A 262 -38.69 -25.69 -10.24
CA ARG A 262 -39.44 -26.42 -9.20
C ARG A 262 -39.37 -27.94 -9.36
N CYS A 263 -38.78 -28.44 -10.44
CA CYS A 263 -38.62 -29.87 -10.68
C CYS A 263 -37.63 -30.48 -9.67
N ARG A 264 -38.01 -31.58 -9.01
CA ARG A 264 -37.16 -32.28 -8.02
C ARG A 264 -36.15 -33.25 -8.64
N ASP A 265 -36.24 -33.51 -9.96
CA ASP A 265 -35.35 -34.45 -10.64
C ASP A 265 -34.08 -33.76 -11.13
N ALA A 266 -33.01 -33.91 -10.36
CA ALA A 266 -31.70 -33.34 -10.67
C ALA A 266 -31.17 -33.74 -12.06
N LYS A 267 -31.44 -34.97 -12.54
CA LYS A 267 -30.93 -35.42 -13.85
C LYS A 267 -31.62 -34.73 -15.02
N LEU A 268 -32.92 -34.42 -14.88
CA LEU A 268 -33.66 -33.66 -15.88
C LEU A 268 -33.23 -32.20 -15.90
N THR A 269 -32.99 -31.62 -14.72
CA THR A 269 -32.46 -30.24 -14.59
C THR A 269 -31.07 -30.11 -15.23
N ASP A 270 -30.17 -31.06 -14.98
CA ASP A 270 -28.81 -31.01 -15.56
C ASP A 270 -28.84 -31.14 -17.09
N LYS A 271 -29.65 -32.05 -17.63
CA LYS A 271 -29.87 -32.15 -19.10
C LYS A 271 -30.52 -30.89 -19.67
N GLY A 272 -31.43 -30.26 -18.93
CA GLY A 272 -32.07 -29.01 -19.32
C GLY A 272 -31.06 -27.86 -19.42
N LYS A 273 -30.12 -27.78 -18.47
CA LYS A 273 -29.02 -26.81 -18.48
C LYS A 273 -28.10 -27.01 -19.68
N GLU A 274 -27.66 -28.25 -19.94
CA GLU A 274 -26.82 -28.56 -21.11
C GLU A 274 -27.55 -28.20 -22.43
N LEU A 275 -28.85 -28.49 -22.53
CA LEU A 275 -29.64 -28.12 -23.71
C LEU A 275 -29.73 -26.60 -23.88
N SER A 276 -29.99 -25.87 -22.79
CA SER A 276 -30.07 -24.42 -22.78
C SER A 276 -28.76 -23.77 -23.22
N GLU A 277 -27.62 -24.27 -22.75
CA GLU A 277 -26.29 -23.82 -23.16
C GLU A 277 -26.06 -24.02 -24.67
N HIS A 278 -26.36 -25.21 -25.19
CA HIS A 278 -26.24 -25.49 -26.63
C HIS A 278 -27.17 -24.61 -27.47
N LEU A 279 -28.42 -24.42 -27.04
CA LEU A 279 -29.39 -23.56 -27.73
C LEU A 279 -28.92 -22.10 -27.76
N THR A 280 -28.37 -21.62 -26.64
CA THR A 280 -27.80 -20.27 -26.52
C THR A 280 -26.67 -20.06 -27.52
N MET A 281 -25.71 -20.97 -27.57
CA MET A 281 -24.59 -20.88 -28.50
C MET A 281 -25.04 -20.94 -29.96
N ALA A 282 -25.95 -21.85 -30.29
CA ALA A 282 -26.50 -21.98 -31.64
C ALA A 282 -27.27 -20.71 -32.06
N TYR A 283 -28.05 -20.15 -31.14
CA TYR A 283 -28.82 -18.94 -31.36
C TYR A 283 -27.90 -17.74 -31.64
N LEU A 284 -26.93 -17.45 -30.77
CA LEU A 284 -26.03 -16.31 -30.94
C LEU A 284 -25.08 -16.47 -32.13
N THR A 285 -24.72 -17.70 -32.50
CA THR A 285 -23.94 -17.96 -33.73
C THR A 285 -24.75 -17.60 -34.98
N LYS A 286 -26.08 -17.78 -34.94
CA LYS A 286 -26.98 -17.39 -36.02
C LYS A 286 -27.22 -15.88 -36.08
N VAL A 287 -27.40 -15.23 -34.92
CA VAL A 287 -27.67 -13.79 -34.86
C VAL A 287 -26.40 -12.97 -35.13
N PHE A 288 -25.27 -13.36 -34.53
CA PHE A 288 -23.99 -12.70 -34.67
C PHE A 288 -22.94 -13.69 -35.21
N PRO A 289 -22.88 -13.89 -36.55
CA PRO A 289 -21.89 -14.76 -37.17
C PRO A 289 -20.46 -14.34 -36.84
N SER A 290 -19.54 -15.30 -36.65
CA SER A 290 -18.15 -15.01 -36.25
C SER A 290 -17.43 -13.98 -37.14
N PRO A 291 -17.54 -13.99 -38.48
CA PRO A 291 -16.90 -12.98 -39.33
C PRO A 291 -17.43 -11.55 -39.14
N MET A 292 -18.69 -11.43 -38.69
CA MET A 292 -19.37 -10.16 -38.45
C MET A 292 -19.13 -9.59 -37.04
N ARG A 293 -18.34 -10.28 -36.21
CA ARG A 293 -17.97 -9.81 -34.87
C ARG A 293 -16.71 -8.94 -34.96
N ILE A 294 -16.85 -7.68 -34.61
CA ILE A 294 -15.77 -6.70 -34.47
C ILE A 294 -15.43 -6.58 -33.00
N ASN A 295 -14.23 -7.01 -32.61
CA ASN A 295 -13.78 -6.92 -31.23
C ASN A 295 -12.88 -5.68 -31.05
N LEU A 296 -13.27 -4.75 -30.18
CA LEU A 296 -12.43 -3.59 -29.88
C LEU A 296 -11.21 -4.02 -29.07
N PHE A 297 -10.04 -3.44 -29.36
CA PHE A 297 -8.82 -3.75 -28.63
C PHE A 297 -8.89 -3.25 -27.19
N SER A 298 -8.32 -4.05 -26.28
CA SER A 298 -8.14 -3.67 -24.88
C SER A 298 -7.23 -2.46 -24.76
N ILE A 299 -7.45 -1.65 -23.71
CA ILE A 299 -6.67 -0.43 -23.49
C ILE A 299 -5.19 -0.74 -23.35
N GLU A 300 -4.82 -1.84 -22.70
CA GLU A 300 -3.44 -2.29 -22.49
C GLU A 300 -2.64 -2.38 -23.81
N ARG A 301 -3.28 -2.84 -24.89
CA ARG A 301 -2.63 -2.91 -26.22
C ARG A 301 -2.40 -1.54 -26.83
N LEU A 302 -3.25 -0.57 -26.51
CA LEU A 302 -3.19 0.79 -27.05
C LEU A 302 -2.17 1.65 -26.30
N LEU A 303 -2.05 1.49 -24.98
CA LEU A 303 -1.18 2.31 -24.11
C LEU A 303 0.27 2.38 -24.59
N ASN A 304 0.85 1.26 -25.03
CA ASN A 304 2.26 1.18 -25.45
C ASN A 304 2.60 2.06 -26.67
N LYS A 305 1.61 2.41 -27.49
CA LYS A 305 1.77 3.24 -28.69
C LYS A 305 1.06 4.59 -28.58
N MET A 306 0.58 4.93 -27.39
CA MET A 306 -0.22 6.13 -27.18
C MET A 306 0.64 7.36 -26.90
N GLN A 307 0.27 8.46 -27.53
CA GLN A 307 0.84 9.79 -27.37
C GLN A 307 -0.24 10.72 -26.81
N LEU A 308 0.06 11.39 -25.70
CA LEU A 308 -0.82 12.36 -25.06
C LEU A 308 -0.45 13.76 -25.55
N LYS A 309 -1.39 14.47 -26.17
CA LYS A 309 -1.22 15.88 -26.56
C LYS A 309 -1.85 16.81 -25.53
N TYR A 310 -1.12 17.87 -25.16
CA TYR A 310 -1.52 18.80 -24.10
C TYR A 310 -0.93 20.21 -24.26
N GLY A 311 -1.35 21.14 -23.41
CA GLY A 311 -0.95 22.55 -23.45
C GLY A 311 -1.72 23.37 -24.47
N GLN A 312 -1.49 24.68 -24.56
CA GLN A 312 -2.17 25.55 -25.53
C GLN A 312 -1.98 25.03 -26.96
N ASP A 313 -3.10 24.87 -27.69
CA ASP A 313 -3.18 24.36 -29.07
C ASP A 313 -2.54 22.97 -29.29
N SER A 314 -2.51 22.10 -28.28
CA SER A 314 -2.01 20.72 -28.41
C SER A 314 -0.56 20.60 -28.89
N LYS A 315 0.26 21.63 -28.63
CA LYS A 315 1.66 21.73 -29.10
C LYS A 315 2.63 20.81 -28.36
N ARG A 316 2.31 20.37 -27.13
CA ARG A 316 3.16 19.44 -26.37
C ARG A 316 2.64 18.01 -26.53
N SER A 317 3.57 17.06 -26.58
CA SER A 317 3.27 15.63 -26.68
C SER A 317 4.17 14.85 -25.73
N ILE A 318 3.62 13.84 -25.06
CA ILE A 318 4.36 12.91 -24.20
C ILE A 318 3.85 11.49 -24.45
N SER A 319 4.73 10.49 -24.43
CA SER A 319 4.27 9.10 -24.51
C SER A 319 3.50 8.72 -23.24
N TYR A 320 2.54 7.80 -23.34
CA TYR A 320 1.82 7.35 -22.13
C TYR A 320 2.78 6.73 -21.10
N LEU A 321 3.83 6.03 -21.55
CA LEU A 321 4.83 5.43 -20.66
C LEU A 321 5.60 6.50 -19.87
N ASP A 322 6.02 7.58 -20.53
CA ASP A 322 6.71 8.69 -19.86
C ASP A 322 5.78 9.47 -18.93
N TYR A 323 4.50 9.61 -19.32
CA TYR A 323 3.46 10.18 -18.45
C TYR A 323 3.27 9.32 -17.20
N GLN A 324 3.18 8.00 -17.35
CA GLN A 324 3.03 7.07 -16.23
C GLN A 324 4.23 7.18 -15.28
N GLU A 325 5.46 7.22 -15.79
CA GLU A 325 6.65 7.46 -14.97
C GLU A 325 6.61 8.82 -14.27
N SER A 326 6.06 9.85 -14.89
CA SER A 326 5.87 11.17 -14.25
C SER A 326 4.89 11.10 -13.08
N VAL A 327 3.78 10.37 -13.24
CA VAL A 327 2.81 10.12 -12.15
C VAL A 327 3.46 9.32 -11.02
N PHE A 328 4.23 8.27 -11.33
CA PHE A 328 4.98 7.52 -10.31
C PHE A 328 6.00 8.38 -9.58
N ASN A 329 6.80 9.19 -10.30
CA ASN A 329 7.78 10.06 -9.66
C ASN A 329 7.11 11.13 -8.76
N GLN A 330 5.85 11.51 -9.06
CA GLN A 330 5.08 12.43 -8.22
C GLN A 330 4.54 11.77 -6.95
N PHE A 331 4.02 10.54 -7.01
CA PHE A 331 3.29 9.93 -5.88
C PHE A 331 4.00 8.77 -5.20
N TYR A 332 5.07 8.24 -5.80
CA TYR A 332 5.93 7.16 -5.33
C TYR A 332 7.41 7.54 -5.42
N PHE A 333 7.73 8.82 -5.21
CA PHE A 333 9.07 9.36 -5.33
C PHE A 333 10.10 8.53 -4.52
N LEU A 334 11.23 8.20 -5.15
CA LEU A 334 12.31 7.36 -4.63
C LEU A 334 11.94 5.91 -4.24
N CYS A 335 10.68 5.50 -4.39
CA CYS A 335 10.25 4.11 -4.22
C CYS A 335 10.01 3.46 -5.56
N ARG A 336 11.12 3.16 -6.23
CA ARG A 336 11.15 2.50 -7.54
C ARG A 336 11.24 0.97 -7.44
N ASN A 337 11.17 0.44 -6.23
CA ASN A 337 11.20 -0.99 -6.01
C ASN A 337 10.08 -1.72 -6.77
N ARG A 338 10.29 -3.02 -6.99
CA ARG A 338 9.35 -3.89 -7.69
C ARG A 338 7.94 -3.87 -7.07
N ASP A 339 7.86 -3.69 -5.76
CA ASP A 339 6.60 -3.78 -5.01
C ASP A 339 5.71 -2.55 -5.25
N ALA A 340 6.27 -1.34 -5.22
CA ALA A 340 5.55 -0.11 -5.55
C ALA A 340 5.03 -0.12 -7.00
N ARG A 341 5.85 -0.61 -7.95
CA ARG A 341 5.43 -0.75 -9.36
C ARG A 341 4.33 -1.80 -9.54
N ARG A 342 4.31 -2.87 -8.74
CA ARG A 342 3.24 -3.90 -8.75
C ARG A 342 1.92 -3.36 -8.21
N ASN A 343 1.98 -2.45 -7.25
CA ASN A 343 0.79 -1.89 -6.61
C ASN A 343 0.15 -0.76 -7.42
N TRP A 344 0.73 -0.37 -8.56
CA TRP A 344 0.11 0.56 -9.49
C TRP A 344 -1.07 -0.06 -10.23
N THR A 345 -2.21 0.61 -10.13
CA THR A 345 -3.45 0.21 -10.80
C THR A 345 -3.55 0.93 -12.14
N MET A 346 -3.22 0.21 -13.22
CA MET A 346 -3.41 0.67 -14.59
C MET A 346 -4.90 0.96 -14.88
N PRO A 347 -5.21 1.89 -15.80
CA PRO A 347 -6.56 2.01 -16.33
C PRO A 347 -6.93 0.72 -17.09
N GLU A 348 -8.12 0.20 -16.85
CA GLU A 348 -8.66 -1.05 -17.43
C GLU A 348 -9.49 -0.77 -18.68
N SER A 349 -9.94 0.48 -18.86
CA SER A 349 -10.76 0.89 -19.99
C SER A 349 -10.33 2.24 -20.56
N ALA A 350 -10.76 2.53 -21.79
CA ALA A 350 -10.55 3.83 -22.44
C ALA A 350 -11.16 4.96 -21.60
N ARG A 351 -12.36 4.74 -21.03
CA ARG A 351 -13.02 5.71 -20.14
C ARG A 351 -12.17 6.04 -18.92
N GLU A 352 -11.65 5.02 -18.24
CA GLU A 352 -10.81 5.23 -17.06
C GLU A 352 -9.49 5.92 -17.39
N LEU A 353 -8.88 5.60 -18.55
CA LEU A 353 -7.69 6.32 -19.01
C LEU A 353 -8.00 7.80 -19.21
N THR A 354 -9.12 8.13 -19.87
CA THR A 354 -9.56 9.52 -20.07
C THR A 354 -9.74 10.24 -18.73
N GLN A 355 -10.38 9.59 -17.75
CA GLN A 355 -10.56 10.13 -16.40
C GLN A 355 -9.21 10.35 -15.70
N LEU A 356 -8.32 9.36 -15.70
CA LEU A 356 -7.00 9.46 -15.08
C LEU A 356 -6.19 10.63 -15.63
N VAL A 357 -6.02 10.71 -16.96
CA VAL A 357 -5.17 11.74 -17.58
C VAL A 357 -5.79 13.13 -17.43
N ARG A 358 -7.12 13.25 -17.39
CA ARG A 358 -7.79 14.54 -17.14
C ARG A 358 -7.74 14.97 -15.67
N SER A 359 -7.82 14.03 -14.73
CA SER A 359 -7.68 14.31 -13.30
C SER A 359 -6.23 14.63 -12.90
N LEU A 360 -5.26 14.00 -13.57
CA LEU A 360 -3.83 14.19 -13.34
C LEU A 360 -3.13 14.58 -14.66
N PRO A 361 -3.40 15.77 -15.23
CA PRO A 361 -2.86 16.12 -16.53
C PRO A 361 -1.34 16.36 -16.45
N PRO A 362 -0.60 16.13 -17.55
CA PRO A 362 0.85 16.38 -17.59
C PRO A 362 1.24 17.79 -17.14
N THR A 363 0.40 18.79 -17.44
CA THR A 363 0.59 20.18 -17.01
C THR A 363 0.62 20.35 -15.50
N SER A 364 -0.28 19.67 -14.76
CA SER A 364 -0.33 19.75 -13.30
C SER A 364 0.88 19.06 -12.66
N LEU A 365 1.38 17.98 -13.26
CA LEU A 365 2.59 17.30 -12.80
C LEU A 365 3.83 18.19 -13.01
N GLU A 366 3.99 18.78 -14.20
CA GLU A 366 5.08 19.73 -14.51
C GLU A 366 5.07 20.98 -13.62
N GLN A 367 3.88 21.53 -13.33
CA GLN A 367 3.74 22.70 -12.44
C GLN A 367 4.08 22.36 -11.00
N SER A 368 3.71 21.17 -10.51
CA SER A 368 4.02 20.74 -9.15
C SER A 368 5.52 20.62 -8.87
N GLU A 369 6.35 20.41 -9.90
CA GLU A 369 7.81 20.40 -9.78
C GLU A 369 8.41 21.80 -9.64
N LYS A 370 7.69 22.85 -10.05
CA LYS A 370 8.19 24.23 -10.14
C LYS A 370 7.57 25.19 -9.13
N ASP A 371 6.32 24.94 -8.74
CA ASP A 371 5.54 25.83 -7.88
C ASP A 371 5.54 25.33 -6.43
N ALA A 372 5.87 26.23 -5.49
CA ALA A 372 5.70 26.04 -4.05
C ALA A 372 4.25 26.29 -3.57
N ASP A 373 3.29 26.46 -4.49
CA ASP A 373 1.90 26.76 -4.14
C ASP A 373 1.19 25.53 -3.54
N ILE A 374 0.99 25.59 -2.22
CA ILE A 374 0.32 24.58 -1.42
C ILE A 374 -1.09 24.27 -1.97
N SER A 375 -1.82 25.27 -2.47
CA SER A 375 -3.21 25.09 -2.93
C SER A 375 -3.28 24.19 -4.15
N LYS A 376 -2.39 24.38 -5.13
CA LYS A 376 -2.31 23.53 -6.33
C LYS A 376 -1.91 22.10 -5.97
N GLN A 377 -1.04 21.93 -4.99
CA GLN A 377 -0.60 20.63 -4.52
C GLN A 377 -1.73 19.88 -3.81
N ILE A 378 -2.52 20.56 -2.98
CA ILE A 378 -3.73 19.99 -2.36
C ILE A 378 -4.69 19.48 -3.45
N VAL A 379 -4.95 20.27 -4.51
CA VAL A 379 -5.81 19.83 -5.62
C VAL A 379 -5.23 18.59 -6.31
N LEU A 380 -3.92 18.57 -6.58
CA LEU A 380 -3.24 17.45 -7.22
C LEU A 380 -3.36 16.15 -6.40
N TYR A 381 -3.07 16.21 -5.09
CA TYR A 381 -3.19 15.05 -4.20
C TYR A 381 -4.64 14.64 -3.96
N ASN A 382 -5.60 15.57 -3.96
CA ASN A 382 -7.01 15.23 -3.87
C ASN A 382 -7.51 14.51 -5.14
N ASN A 383 -7.05 14.91 -6.32
CA ASN A 383 -7.34 14.19 -7.56
C ASN A 383 -6.75 12.78 -7.54
N PHE A 384 -5.51 12.63 -7.03
CA PHE A 384 -4.89 11.31 -6.87
C PHE A 384 -5.61 10.44 -5.83
N LYS A 385 -6.06 11.03 -4.72
CA LYS A 385 -6.93 10.38 -3.72
C LYS A 385 -8.21 9.84 -4.37
N ASN A 386 -8.90 10.65 -5.16
CA ASN A 386 -10.14 10.24 -5.84
C ASN A 386 -9.89 9.06 -6.79
N TRP A 387 -8.79 9.11 -7.55
CA TRP A 387 -8.37 7.99 -8.40
C TRP A 387 -8.07 6.73 -7.59
N ALA A 388 -7.34 6.85 -6.48
CA ALA A 388 -7.03 5.73 -5.60
C ALA A 388 -8.30 5.11 -4.99
N MET A 389 -9.28 5.93 -4.61
CA MET A 389 -10.59 5.45 -4.11
C MET A 389 -11.38 4.72 -5.20
N GLN A 390 -11.44 5.26 -6.42
CA GLN A 390 -12.08 4.61 -7.57
C GLN A 390 -11.47 3.22 -7.82
N LYS A 391 -10.14 3.13 -7.74
CA LYS A 391 -9.39 1.88 -7.94
C LYS A 391 -9.33 0.98 -6.71
N LYS A 392 -9.89 1.40 -5.57
CA LYS A 392 -9.78 0.69 -4.29
C LYS A 392 -8.32 0.30 -3.98
N ASN A 393 -7.41 1.23 -4.25
CA ASN A 393 -5.98 1.09 -4.03
C ASN A 393 -5.62 1.70 -2.67
N GLY A 394 -5.41 0.84 -1.67
CA GLY A 394 -5.20 1.27 -0.29
C GLY A 394 -3.89 2.00 -0.07
N GLU A 395 -2.80 1.58 -0.70
CA GLU A 395 -1.50 2.26 -0.56
C GLU A 395 -1.53 3.66 -1.18
N ALA A 396 -2.02 3.77 -2.41
CA ALA A 396 -2.15 5.06 -3.09
C ALA A 396 -3.02 6.04 -2.28
N LEU A 397 -4.14 5.55 -1.73
CA LEU A 397 -5.04 6.35 -0.89
C LEU A 397 -4.35 6.82 0.38
N VAL A 398 -3.65 5.92 1.06
CA VAL A 398 -2.92 6.22 2.30
C VAL A 398 -1.84 7.28 2.06
N PHE A 399 -1.11 7.19 0.95
CA PHE A 399 -0.10 8.18 0.59
C PHE A 399 -0.73 9.53 0.24
N ALA A 400 -1.84 9.54 -0.50
CA ALA A 400 -2.55 10.77 -0.85
C ALA A 400 -3.09 11.50 0.40
N GLU A 401 -3.79 10.79 1.28
CA GLU A 401 -4.31 11.35 2.54
C GLU A 401 -3.19 11.86 3.44
N SER A 402 -2.11 11.09 3.57
CA SER A 402 -0.95 11.48 4.38
C SER A 402 -0.29 12.76 3.87
N ALA A 403 -0.16 12.91 2.55
CA ALA A 403 0.35 14.12 1.93
C ALA A 403 -0.60 15.32 2.14
N LEU A 404 -1.92 15.11 2.03
CA LEU A 404 -2.92 16.14 2.31
C LEU A 404 -2.88 16.59 3.77
N SER A 405 -2.77 15.68 4.73
CA SER A 405 -2.63 16.02 6.15
C SER A 405 -1.40 16.89 6.40
N LEU A 406 -0.25 16.58 5.80
CA LEU A 406 0.96 17.39 5.91
C LEU A 406 0.83 18.77 5.28
N LEU A 407 0.10 18.88 4.16
CA LEU A 407 -0.11 20.16 3.48
C LEU A 407 -1.08 21.08 4.24
N HIS A 408 -2.11 20.51 4.88
CA HIS A 408 -3.05 21.27 5.70
C HIS A 408 -2.47 21.68 7.07
N ASP A 409 -1.71 20.82 7.73
CA ASP A 409 -1.20 21.02 9.09
C ASP A 409 0.23 21.59 9.12
N SER A 410 0.71 22.26 8.06
CA SER A 410 2.11 22.68 7.92
C SER A 410 2.61 23.60 9.06
N GLU A 411 1.73 24.43 9.62
CA GLU A 411 2.02 25.32 10.75
C GLU A 411 1.65 24.72 12.13
N ALA A 412 0.86 23.65 12.16
CA ALA A 412 0.40 23.02 13.40
C ALA A 412 1.51 22.17 14.04
N VAL A 413 1.36 21.84 15.33
CA VAL A 413 2.29 20.94 16.04
C VAL A 413 2.35 19.58 15.33
N PHE A 414 3.57 19.08 15.10
CA PHE A 414 3.78 17.85 14.36
C PHE A 414 3.34 16.61 15.16
N ASP A 415 2.49 15.80 14.56
CA ASP A 415 2.03 14.53 15.13
C ASP A 415 1.95 13.45 14.06
N ILE A 416 2.85 12.47 14.12
CA ILE A 416 2.88 11.38 13.15
C ILE A 416 1.61 10.54 13.18
N ARG A 417 0.87 10.53 14.30
CA ARG A 417 -0.38 9.78 14.45
C ARG A 417 -1.50 10.33 13.58
N LYS A 418 -1.41 11.59 13.14
CA LYS A 418 -2.35 12.17 12.16
C LYS A 418 -2.06 11.73 10.72
N ILE A 419 -0.87 11.19 10.47
CA ILE A 419 -0.45 10.78 9.12
C ILE A 419 -0.90 9.33 8.91
N LEU A 420 -1.88 9.14 8.02
CA LEU A 420 -2.53 7.85 7.80
C LEU A 420 -1.54 6.71 7.49
N ALA A 421 -0.41 7.00 6.83
CA ALA A 421 0.63 6.03 6.49
C ALA A 421 1.30 5.34 7.69
N PHE A 422 1.20 5.94 8.88
CA PHE A 422 1.80 5.45 10.12
C PHE A 422 0.74 5.11 11.19
N ASN A 423 -0.54 5.42 10.94
CA ASN A 423 -1.63 5.14 11.87
C ASN A 423 -2.34 3.82 11.50
N LEU A 424 -2.12 2.78 12.31
CA LEU A 424 -2.76 1.48 12.11
C LEU A 424 -4.28 1.53 12.30
N VAL A 425 -4.76 2.21 13.33
CA VAL A 425 -6.17 2.19 13.74
C VAL A 425 -7.04 2.94 12.73
N GLN A 426 -6.63 4.13 12.29
CA GLN A 426 -7.39 4.93 11.32
C GLN A 426 -7.54 4.21 9.97
N GLN A 427 -6.58 3.37 9.58
CA GLN A 427 -6.70 2.56 8.36
C GLN A 427 -7.75 1.44 8.45
N THR A 428 -8.23 1.11 9.66
CA THR A 428 -9.17 0.01 9.91
C THR A 428 -10.63 0.42 10.01
N ASP A 429 -10.96 1.68 9.72
CA ASP A 429 -12.35 2.16 9.71
C ASP A 429 -13.15 1.48 8.59
N ALA A 430 -14.00 0.51 8.97
CA ALA A 430 -14.81 -0.26 8.02
C ALA A 430 -15.93 0.57 7.36
N ASN A 431 -16.34 1.69 7.96
CA ASN A 431 -17.33 2.58 7.36
C ASN A 431 -16.72 3.39 6.22
N LEU A 432 -15.48 3.86 6.41
CA LEU A 432 -14.75 4.59 5.38
C LEU A 432 -14.15 3.65 4.32
N TYR A 433 -13.67 2.48 4.73
CA TYR A 433 -12.86 1.58 3.90
C TYR A 433 -13.38 0.12 3.90
N PRO A 434 -14.62 -0.13 3.42
CA PRO A 434 -15.19 -1.49 3.39
C PRO A 434 -14.43 -2.47 2.47
N TRP A 435 -13.55 -1.95 1.61
CA TRP A 435 -12.75 -2.71 0.65
C TRP A 435 -11.29 -2.95 1.09
N ALA A 436 -10.93 -2.56 2.31
CA ALA A 436 -9.63 -2.86 2.92
C ALA A 436 -9.36 -4.38 2.93
N LYS A 437 -8.09 -4.79 2.77
CA LYS A 437 -7.73 -6.18 2.43
C LYS A 437 -6.87 -6.90 3.46
N TYR A 438 -6.13 -6.18 4.29
CA TYR A 438 -5.10 -6.77 5.17
C TYR A 438 -5.65 -7.05 6.56
N HIS A 439 -5.69 -8.30 7.00
CA HIS A 439 -6.26 -8.73 8.27
C HIS A 439 -5.34 -8.36 9.45
N VAL A 440 -5.56 -7.18 10.03
CA VAL A 440 -4.62 -6.59 10.99
C VAL A 440 -4.48 -7.43 12.25
N LEU A 441 -5.60 -7.80 12.87
CA LEU A 441 -5.56 -8.48 14.17
C LEU A 441 -4.85 -9.85 14.05
N GLU A 442 -5.18 -10.63 13.03
CA GLU A 442 -4.57 -11.94 12.76
C GLU A 442 -3.07 -11.82 12.50
N GLU A 443 -2.65 -10.85 11.68
CA GLU A 443 -1.23 -10.60 11.41
C GLU A 443 -0.48 -10.21 12.69
N GLN A 444 -1.03 -9.31 13.51
CA GLN A 444 -0.41 -8.87 14.76
C GLN A 444 -0.33 -10.01 15.79
N GLU A 445 -1.37 -10.83 15.94
CA GLU A 445 -1.36 -12.00 16.81
C GLU A 445 -0.34 -13.04 16.36
N SER A 446 -0.22 -13.28 15.06
CA SER A 446 0.81 -14.17 14.51
C SER A 446 2.21 -13.68 14.86
N ARG A 447 2.45 -12.37 14.76
CA ARG A 447 3.76 -11.76 15.08
C ARG A 447 4.06 -11.75 16.57
N LEU A 448 3.04 -11.60 17.40
CA LEU A 448 3.15 -11.73 18.85
C LEU A 448 3.54 -13.17 19.25
N LYS A 449 3.01 -14.19 18.58
CA LYS A 449 3.35 -15.61 18.81
C LYS A 449 4.82 -15.95 18.46
N GLU A 450 5.44 -15.19 17.56
CA GLU A 450 6.87 -15.34 17.23
C GLU A 450 7.78 -14.87 18.37
N LEU A 451 7.29 -14.00 19.26
CA LEU A 451 7.99 -13.66 20.49
C LEU A 451 7.86 -14.85 21.47
N ALA A 452 8.97 -15.31 22.06
CA ALA A 452 8.99 -16.46 22.98
C ALA A 452 8.01 -16.28 24.16
N LYS A 453 7.91 -17.26 25.08
CA LYS A 453 7.18 -17.08 26.37
C LYS A 453 7.56 -15.79 27.13
N GLN A 454 8.78 -15.30 26.90
CA GLN A 454 9.32 -14.05 27.45
C GLN A 454 8.85 -12.77 26.72
N GLY A 455 8.05 -12.82 25.66
CA GLY A 455 7.55 -11.64 24.94
C GLY A 455 6.02 -11.53 24.84
N GLY A 456 5.27 -12.34 25.59
CA GLY A 456 3.80 -12.32 25.51
C GLY A 456 3.07 -12.84 26.74
N GLU A 457 3.41 -14.03 27.26
CA GLU A 457 2.64 -14.68 28.34
C GLU A 457 2.72 -13.94 29.68
N LYS A 458 3.86 -13.33 30.00
CA LYS A 458 4.08 -12.68 31.31
C LYS A 458 3.67 -11.20 31.38
N ILE A 459 3.48 -10.54 30.23
CA ILE A 459 3.34 -9.07 30.13
C ILE A 459 1.97 -8.68 29.53
N ASN A 460 1.03 -9.63 29.39
CA ASN A 460 -0.34 -9.38 28.93
C ASN A 460 -0.46 -8.64 27.56
N ASN A 461 0.53 -8.77 26.66
CA ASN A 461 0.48 -8.14 25.32
C ASN A 461 -0.78 -8.55 24.53
N ALA A 462 -1.24 -9.79 24.68
CA ALA A 462 -2.40 -10.30 23.96
C ALA A 462 -3.70 -9.58 24.35
N SER A 463 -3.92 -9.33 25.65
CA SER A 463 -5.11 -8.58 26.10
C SER A 463 -5.04 -7.12 25.71
N LEU A 464 -3.84 -6.51 25.73
CA LEU A 464 -3.64 -5.13 25.27
C LEU A 464 -3.88 -4.99 23.77
N LEU A 465 -3.44 -5.95 22.97
CA LEU A 465 -3.68 -5.99 21.54
C LEU A 465 -5.18 -6.08 21.22
N GLN A 466 -5.90 -6.96 21.93
CA GLN A 466 -7.36 -7.08 21.79
C GLN A 466 -8.09 -5.83 22.30
N ALA A 467 -7.59 -5.14 23.32
CA ALA A 467 -8.14 -3.87 23.76
C ALA A 467 -7.94 -2.76 22.72
N ALA A 468 -6.75 -2.69 22.10
CA ALA A 468 -6.43 -1.68 21.10
C ALA A 468 -7.20 -1.87 19.77
N LEU A 469 -7.31 -3.11 19.31
CA LEU A 469 -7.88 -3.44 17.99
C LEU A 469 -9.27 -4.07 18.05
N GLY A 470 -9.83 -4.33 19.24
CA GLY A 470 -11.07 -5.07 19.41
C GLY A 470 -10.95 -6.56 19.06
N THR A 471 -12.09 -7.25 19.03
CA THR A 471 -12.19 -8.71 18.81
C THR A 471 -12.77 -9.09 17.43
N GLY A 472 -13.06 -8.11 16.58
CA GLY A 472 -13.65 -8.30 15.25
C GLY A 472 -12.62 -8.38 14.12
N ASP A 473 -13.06 -8.86 12.94
CA ASP A 473 -12.24 -8.87 11.72
C ASP A 473 -12.00 -7.42 11.23
N ARG A 474 -10.86 -6.84 11.61
CA ARG A 474 -10.45 -5.50 11.17
C ARG A 474 -9.44 -5.60 10.03
N LYS A 475 -9.74 -4.90 8.94
CA LYS A 475 -8.89 -4.85 7.75
C LYS A 475 -8.27 -3.48 7.56
N SER A 476 -6.97 -3.40 7.28
CA SER A 476 -6.29 -2.16 6.91
C SER A 476 -6.14 -1.99 5.41
N LEU A 477 -5.95 -0.73 5.00
CA LEU A 477 -5.74 -0.33 3.61
C LEU A 477 -4.42 -0.87 3.02
N LYS A 478 -3.34 -0.85 3.79
CA LYS A 478 -2.04 -1.42 3.41
C LYS A 478 -1.49 -2.37 4.47
N ALA A 479 -0.48 -3.15 4.09
CA ALA A 479 0.28 -3.95 5.04
C ALA A 479 1.01 -3.03 6.04
N MET A 480 0.93 -3.38 7.32
CA MET A 480 1.50 -2.63 8.43
C MET A 480 2.44 -3.53 9.24
N PRO A 481 3.55 -2.99 9.79
CA PRO A 481 4.51 -3.80 10.51
C PRO A 481 3.94 -4.28 11.85
N PRO A 482 4.62 -5.22 12.53
CA PRO A 482 4.25 -5.58 13.89
C PRO A 482 4.30 -4.35 14.81
N LEU A 483 3.29 -4.16 15.65
CA LEU A 483 3.30 -3.19 16.73
C LEU A 483 4.48 -3.44 17.65
N GLU A 484 4.98 -2.38 18.30
CA GLU A 484 6.02 -2.57 19.30
C GLU A 484 5.43 -3.19 20.57
N PHE A 485 5.54 -4.52 20.64
CA PHE A 485 5.20 -5.32 21.82
C PHE A 485 6.20 -5.10 22.95
N LEU A 486 5.72 -5.23 24.19
CA LEU A 486 6.58 -5.27 25.38
C LEU A 486 7.31 -6.61 25.43
N VAL A 487 8.61 -6.59 25.77
CA VAL A 487 9.43 -7.80 25.86
C VAL A 487 10.08 -7.88 27.23
N ASP A 488 9.99 -9.05 27.88
CA ASP A 488 10.62 -9.31 29.19
C ASP A 488 12.12 -9.04 29.09
N LYS A 489 12.68 -8.39 30.12
CA LYS A 489 14.09 -7.99 30.22
C LYS A 489 14.57 -6.96 29.19
N LEU A 490 13.72 -6.50 28.27
CA LEU A 490 14.05 -5.43 27.33
C LEU A 490 13.75 -4.05 27.96
N TYR A 491 14.40 -3.78 29.07
CA TYR A 491 14.27 -2.54 29.84
C TYR A 491 15.62 -2.15 30.47
N ILE A 492 15.70 -0.89 30.87
CA ILE A 492 16.79 -0.33 31.66
C ILE A 492 16.32 -0.18 33.11
N THR A 493 17.17 -0.59 34.06
CA THR A 493 16.91 -0.39 35.49
C THR A 493 17.33 1.00 35.93
N LEU A 494 16.76 1.46 37.05
CA LEU A 494 17.10 2.75 37.63
C LEU A 494 18.60 2.90 37.93
N ASN A 495 19.25 1.85 38.42
CA ASN A 495 20.69 1.86 38.71
C ASN A 495 21.51 2.17 37.46
N THR A 496 21.20 1.48 36.35
CA THR A 496 21.89 1.69 35.07
C THR A 496 21.50 3.03 34.43
N ALA A 497 20.27 3.52 34.65
CA ALA A 497 19.86 4.84 34.17
C ALA A 497 20.59 6.01 34.86
N ASN A 498 21.07 5.78 36.10
CA ASN A 498 21.81 6.76 36.89
C ASN A 498 23.33 6.73 36.62
N GLU A 499 23.84 5.76 35.86
CA GLU A 499 25.22 5.76 35.39
C GLU A 499 25.37 6.87 34.33
N LYS A 500 26.15 7.93 34.64
CA LYS A 500 26.33 9.10 33.77
C LYS A 500 27.75 9.16 33.22
N SER A 501 27.86 9.49 31.94
CA SER A 501 29.12 9.85 31.28
C SER A 501 29.42 11.35 31.42
N ASP A 502 30.30 11.90 30.58
CA ASP A 502 30.63 13.32 30.61
C ASP A 502 29.44 14.19 30.14
N PRO A 503 29.21 15.35 30.76
CA PRO A 503 28.10 16.24 30.41
C PRO A 503 28.28 16.84 29.01
N ILE A 504 27.17 16.99 28.29
CA ILE A 504 27.10 17.61 26.97
C ILE A 504 26.95 19.12 27.12
N SER A 505 27.83 19.88 26.47
CA SER A 505 27.66 21.33 26.33
C SER A 505 26.63 21.65 25.23
N ILE A 506 25.60 22.43 25.55
CA ILE A 506 24.68 23.02 24.57
C ILE A 506 25.31 24.33 24.08
N SER A 507 25.57 24.44 22.78
CA SER A 507 26.34 25.57 22.22
C SER A 507 25.47 26.73 21.72
N ASN A 508 24.14 26.55 21.66
CA ASN A 508 23.24 27.49 20.98
C ASN A 508 22.50 28.42 21.96
N ASP A 509 23.05 29.62 22.16
CA ASP A 509 22.49 30.66 23.03
C ASP A 509 21.11 31.17 22.60
N SER A 510 20.72 31.08 21.31
CA SER A 510 19.38 31.51 20.86
C SER A 510 18.31 30.54 21.34
N LEU A 511 18.52 29.23 21.17
CA LEU A 511 17.60 28.19 21.62
C LEU A 511 17.39 28.23 23.14
N VAL A 512 18.46 28.47 23.90
CA VAL A 512 18.39 28.61 25.36
C VAL A 512 17.51 29.78 25.76
N LYS A 513 17.64 30.93 25.08
CA LYS A 513 16.77 32.10 25.32
C LYS A 513 15.31 31.80 24.98
N VAL A 514 15.04 31.18 23.83
CA VAL A 514 13.68 30.80 23.41
C VAL A 514 13.03 29.85 24.43
N ALA A 515 13.78 28.90 24.99
CA ALA A 515 13.29 28.00 26.03
C ALA A 515 12.98 28.74 27.34
N GLN A 516 13.87 29.64 27.78
CA GLN A 516 13.66 30.46 28.97
C GLN A 516 12.46 31.40 28.82
N ASP A 517 12.30 32.03 27.66
CA ASP A 517 11.15 32.88 27.31
C ASP A 517 9.84 32.07 27.28
N SER A 518 9.93 30.77 26.97
CA SER A 518 8.81 29.81 27.03
C SER A 518 8.55 29.25 28.44
N GLY A 519 9.27 29.74 29.45
CA GLY A 519 9.08 29.40 30.87
C GLY A 519 9.83 28.15 31.36
N TRP A 520 10.80 27.64 30.61
CA TRP A 520 11.54 26.43 31.01
C TRP A 520 12.60 26.71 32.08
N GLU A 521 12.52 26.00 33.21
CA GLU A 521 13.54 26.06 34.27
C GLU A 521 14.67 25.07 34.00
N LEU A 522 15.81 25.55 33.50
CA LEU A 522 16.98 24.73 33.19
C LEU A 522 17.89 24.57 34.42
N LYS A 523 17.58 23.62 35.30
CA LYS A 523 18.39 23.29 36.50
C LYS A 523 19.08 21.93 36.31
N GLY A 524 20.39 21.91 36.02
CA GLY A 524 21.16 20.66 35.92
C GLY A 524 22.17 20.62 34.77
N GLN A 525 22.66 19.43 34.46
CA GLN A 525 23.54 19.13 33.33
C GLN A 525 22.89 18.07 32.43
N CYS A 526 23.13 18.14 31.13
CA CYS A 526 22.61 17.19 30.14
C CYS A 526 23.62 16.07 29.91
N TYR A 527 23.17 14.80 29.94
CA TYR A 527 24.01 13.64 29.65
C TYR A 527 23.46 12.85 28.45
N ILE A 528 24.35 12.14 27.76
CA ILE A 528 23.97 11.32 26.59
C ILE A 528 22.97 10.24 26.99
N GLU A 529 23.14 9.66 28.18
CA GLU A 529 22.25 8.66 28.72
C GLU A 529 20.82 9.18 28.89
N ASP A 530 20.63 10.43 29.32
CA ASP A 530 19.28 11.01 29.47
C ASP A 530 18.60 11.16 28.11
N ILE A 531 19.31 11.67 27.11
CA ILE A 531 18.78 11.78 25.75
C ILE A 531 18.42 10.38 25.20
N MET A 532 19.27 9.38 25.42
CA MET A 532 18.98 8.01 24.98
C MET A 532 17.74 7.43 25.66
N LEU A 533 17.58 7.67 26.96
CA LEU A 533 16.42 7.23 27.70
C LEU A 533 15.15 7.92 27.20
N ASP A 534 15.17 9.24 27.00
CA ASP A 534 14.00 10.00 26.55
C ASP A 534 13.61 9.65 25.10
N VAL A 535 14.57 9.35 24.23
CA VAL A 535 14.31 9.01 22.83
C VAL A 535 13.87 7.56 22.65
N TYR A 536 14.46 6.62 23.39
CA TYR A 536 14.32 5.18 23.13
C TYR A 536 13.62 4.41 24.25
N THR A 537 13.15 5.06 25.32
CA THR A 537 12.48 4.34 26.41
C THR A 537 11.19 4.99 26.90
N GLU A 538 10.33 4.20 27.54
CA GLU A 538 9.10 4.67 28.17
C GLU A 538 9.06 4.21 29.63
N SER A 539 8.83 5.15 30.55
CA SER A 539 8.89 4.96 32.01
C SER A 539 7.53 4.74 32.68
N GLY A 540 6.43 4.80 31.92
CA GLY A 540 5.06 4.61 32.45
C GLY A 540 4.71 3.21 32.98
N PHE A 541 5.68 2.34 33.26
CA PHE A 541 5.45 0.95 33.69
C PHE A 541 6.05 0.70 35.09
N TYR A 542 5.19 0.30 36.03
CA TYR A 542 5.57 -0.01 37.41
C TYR A 542 5.34 -1.48 37.74
N SER A 543 6.22 -2.01 38.60
CA SER A 543 6.08 -3.34 39.19
C SER A 543 5.55 -3.29 40.63
N GLN A 544 5.09 -4.44 41.14
CA GLN A 544 4.57 -4.63 42.50
C GLN A 544 5.51 -4.17 43.64
N LEU A 545 6.81 -4.01 43.37
CA LEU A 545 7.83 -3.59 44.33
C LEU A 545 8.26 -2.13 44.15
N SER A 546 7.43 -1.29 43.50
CA SER A 546 7.71 0.12 43.17
C SER A 546 9.03 0.37 42.40
N ASN A 547 9.64 -0.68 41.83
CA ASN A 547 10.75 -0.54 40.89
C ASN A 547 10.22 -0.01 39.56
N SER A 548 10.70 1.17 39.16
CA SER A 548 10.46 1.76 37.84
C SER A 548 11.37 1.14 36.79
N TYR A 549 10.78 0.71 35.67
CA TYR A 549 11.50 0.14 34.54
C TYR A 549 11.29 1.03 33.31
N LYS A 550 12.38 1.31 32.58
CA LYS A 550 12.33 2.06 31.32
C LYS A 550 12.37 1.08 30.15
N PHE A 551 11.21 0.75 29.57
CA PHE A 551 11.10 -0.22 28.46
C PHE A 551 11.57 0.38 27.14
N VAL A 552 12.23 -0.42 26.29
CA VAL A 552 12.82 0.08 25.04
C VAL A 552 11.83 0.08 23.87
N PHE A 553 11.72 1.23 23.20
CA PHE A 553 10.90 1.47 22.01
C PHE A 553 11.67 2.28 20.96
N PHE A 554 11.32 2.11 19.68
CA PHE A 554 11.99 2.80 18.57
C PHE A 554 11.06 3.75 17.80
N SER A 555 9.75 3.66 17.96
CA SER A 555 8.78 4.49 17.23
C SER A 555 8.96 5.98 17.52
N ARG A 556 9.28 6.39 18.75
CA ARG A 556 9.56 7.80 19.06
C ARG A 556 10.81 8.31 18.31
N SER A 557 11.89 7.53 18.28
CA SER A 557 13.08 7.88 17.52
C SER A 557 12.83 7.95 16.00
N PHE A 558 11.99 7.07 15.47
CA PHE A 558 11.58 7.08 14.07
C PHE A 558 10.70 8.29 13.75
N GLU A 559 9.84 8.69 14.68
CA GLU A 559 9.06 9.92 14.59
C GLU A 559 9.95 11.16 14.56
N LEU A 560 10.97 11.25 15.42
CA LEU A 560 11.97 12.32 15.38
C LEU A 560 12.72 12.36 14.04
N LEU A 561 13.05 11.19 13.47
CA LEU A 561 13.68 11.10 12.15
C LEU A 561 12.78 11.68 11.06
N ILE A 562 11.52 11.26 11.03
CA ILE A 562 10.53 11.74 10.05
C ILE A 562 10.31 13.24 10.22
N TYR A 563 10.11 13.70 11.44
CA TYR A 563 9.95 15.11 11.77
C TYR A 563 11.11 15.95 11.20
N SER A 564 12.35 15.53 11.46
CA SER A 564 13.56 16.22 11.04
C SER A 564 13.73 16.26 9.51
N ILE A 565 13.24 15.24 8.80
CA ILE A 565 13.24 15.17 7.33
C ILE A 565 12.13 16.05 6.74
N LEU A 566 10.92 16.00 7.31
CA LEU A 566 9.72 16.58 6.67
C LEU A 566 9.45 18.04 7.04
N THR A 567 9.82 18.51 8.22
CA THR A 567 9.34 19.81 8.71
C THR A 567 10.48 20.81 8.76
N ASN A 568 10.31 22.05 8.28
CA ASN A 568 11.27 23.15 8.46
C ASN A 568 10.60 24.32 9.18
N LYS A 569 10.77 24.38 10.49
CA LYS A 569 10.12 25.38 11.34
C LYS A 569 11.15 26.26 12.06
N ASN A 570 10.67 27.39 12.56
CA ASN A 570 11.46 28.30 13.39
C ASN A 570 11.81 27.65 14.74
N GLU A 571 12.75 28.27 15.46
CA GLU A 571 13.28 27.75 16.73
C GLU A 571 12.20 27.44 17.77
N SER A 572 11.19 28.29 17.91
CA SER A 572 10.09 28.11 18.88
C SER A 572 9.22 26.90 18.55
N ALA A 573 8.80 26.74 17.29
CA ALA A 573 8.00 25.58 16.89
C ALA A 573 8.83 24.30 16.88
N LEU A 574 10.14 24.38 16.54
CA LEU A 574 11.08 23.26 16.65
C LEU A 574 11.17 22.75 18.10
N LEU A 575 11.37 23.66 19.05
CA LEU A 575 11.44 23.35 20.47
C LEU A 575 10.14 22.70 20.95
N SER A 576 9.00 23.29 20.59
CA SER A 576 7.67 22.77 20.95
C SER A 576 7.42 21.37 20.37
N ASP A 577 7.67 21.17 19.08
CA ASP A 577 7.44 19.87 18.42
C ASP A 577 8.31 18.76 19.02
N ILE A 578 9.61 19.01 19.21
CA ILE A 578 10.51 17.99 19.78
C ILE A 578 10.12 17.68 21.23
N TYR A 579 9.78 18.70 22.03
CA TYR A 579 9.27 18.49 23.38
C TYR A 579 8.03 17.60 23.39
N GLN A 580 7.05 17.89 22.51
CA GLN A 580 5.81 17.11 22.40
C GLN A 580 6.05 15.68 21.90
N ILE A 581 7.03 15.47 21.00
CA ILE A 581 7.43 14.14 20.55
C ILE A 581 8.04 13.33 21.71
N LEU A 582 8.89 13.96 22.53
CA LEU A 582 9.54 13.28 23.65
C LEU A 582 8.59 13.01 24.82
N SER A 583 7.67 13.93 25.11
CA SER A 583 6.73 13.81 26.23
C SER A 583 5.63 12.78 25.99
N ARG A 584 5.26 12.50 24.73
CA ARG A 584 4.26 11.49 24.40
C ARG A 584 4.82 10.07 24.44
N LYS A 585 3.91 9.11 24.70
CA LYS A 585 4.20 7.68 24.54
C LYS A 585 4.66 7.36 23.11
N PRO A 586 5.51 6.34 22.89
CA PRO A 586 5.98 5.98 21.56
C PRO A 586 4.81 5.61 20.64
N PHE A 587 4.65 6.34 19.52
CA PHE A 587 3.41 6.34 18.73
C PHE A 587 2.94 4.97 18.18
N TYR A 588 3.86 4.02 17.96
CA TYR A 588 3.55 2.70 17.38
C TYR A 588 3.70 1.55 18.38
N SER A 589 3.57 1.88 19.66
CA SER A 589 3.59 0.93 20.76
C SER A 589 2.17 0.55 21.20
N LEU A 590 1.98 -0.67 21.69
CA LEU A 590 0.71 -1.07 22.30
C LEU A 590 0.20 -0.10 23.39
N PRO A 591 1.05 0.36 24.34
CA PRO A 591 0.68 1.33 25.37
C PRO A 591 0.15 2.67 24.86
N ALA A 592 0.52 3.08 23.65
CA ALA A 592 0.04 4.31 23.02
C ALA A 592 -1.34 4.14 22.37
N LEU A 593 -1.78 2.90 22.11
CA LEU A 593 -3.08 2.61 21.51
C LEU A 593 -4.18 2.34 22.55
N THR A 594 -3.82 1.94 23.77
CA THR A 594 -4.78 1.54 24.81
C THR A 594 -5.02 2.62 25.87
N ASP A 595 -4.34 3.77 25.81
CA ASP A 595 -4.39 4.90 26.77
C ASP A 595 -4.40 4.52 28.26
N THR A 596 -3.90 3.32 28.57
CA THR A 596 -3.92 2.74 29.92
C THR A 596 -2.53 2.86 30.53
N LYS A 597 -2.46 3.19 31.82
CA LYS A 597 -1.27 2.89 32.64
C LYS A 597 -1.29 1.38 32.84
N ILE A 598 -0.28 0.69 32.31
CA ILE A 598 -0.24 -0.78 32.37
C ILE A 598 0.44 -1.16 33.68
N ALA A 599 -0.36 -1.57 34.67
CA ALA A 599 0.16 -2.28 35.84
C ALA A 599 0.72 -3.63 35.36
N LEU A 600 1.98 -3.93 35.65
CA LEU A 600 2.62 -5.18 35.21
C LEU A 600 2.00 -6.44 35.84
N THR A 601 1.06 -6.31 36.78
CA THR A 601 0.19 -7.37 37.33
C THR A 601 -0.93 -6.76 38.19
N GLY A 602 -2.17 -6.76 37.69
CA GLY A 602 -3.39 -7.04 38.48
C GLY A 602 -3.89 -6.16 39.65
N GLU A 603 -3.50 -4.89 39.87
CA GLU A 603 -4.05 -4.07 40.98
C GLU A 603 -4.22 -2.57 40.66
N GLU A 604 -5.04 -1.88 41.50
CA GLU A 604 -5.55 -0.50 41.37
C GLU A 604 -4.51 0.62 41.58
N ASP A 605 -4.79 1.76 40.95
CA ASP A 605 -3.96 2.96 40.85
C ASP A 605 -3.64 3.61 42.22
N THR A 606 -2.35 3.73 42.55
CA THR A 606 -1.87 4.72 43.52
C THR A 606 -1.19 5.87 42.80
N GLU A 607 -1.74 7.08 42.94
CA GLU A 607 -1.15 8.34 42.51
C GLU A 607 0.15 8.64 43.28
N HIS A 608 1.25 8.84 42.54
CA HIS A 608 2.51 9.51 42.93
C HIS A 608 3.30 9.76 41.64
N ASP A 609 4.08 10.81 41.40
CA ASP A 609 4.35 12.10 42.03
C ASP A 609 4.81 13.03 40.89
N SER A 610 4.84 14.34 41.14
CA SER A 610 5.29 15.39 40.19
C SER A 610 6.60 15.03 39.48
N TYR A 611 6.53 14.85 38.15
CA TYR A 611 7.70 14.71 37.28
C TYR A 611 8.55 15.98 37.35
N ASP A 612 9.85 15.82 37.61
CA ASP A 612 10.84 16.87 37.39
C ASP A 612 11.16 16.89 35.88
N ASP A 613 10.46 17.77 35.14
CA ASP A 613 10.63 17.94 33.68
C ASP A 613 12.02 18.49 33.28
N SER A 614 12.87 18.85 34.25
CA SER A 614 14.18 19.46 34.01
C SER A 614 15.05 18.64 33.05
N ASN A 615 15.07 17.30 33.20
CA ASN A 615 15.86 16.42 32.31
C ASN A 615 15.30 16.39 30.88
N LEU A 616 13.99 16.38 30.72
CA LEU A 616 13.32 16.35 29.42
C LEU A 616 13.57 17.64 28.63
N TYR A 617 13.57 18.80 29.32
CA TYR A 617 13.93 20.08 28.73
C TYR A 617 15.36 20.09 28.18
N PHE A 618 16.33 19.56 28.92
CA PHE A 618 17.72 19.45 28.46
C PHE A 618 17.86 18.50 27.26
N SER A 619 17.17 17.35 27.29
CA SER A 619 17.15 16.42 26.16
C SER A 619 16.57 17.05 24.91
N THR A 620 15.48 17.82 25.06
CA THR A 620 14.87 18.55 23.94
C THR A 620 15.84 19.60 23.37
N LEU A 621 16.44 20.43 24.22
CA LEU A 621 17.40 21.46 23.77
C LEU A 621 18.59 20.86 23.02
N ALA A 622 19.20 19.80 23.56
CA ALA A 622 20.33 19.14 22.93
C ALA A 622 19.97 18.52 21.57
N LEU A 623 18.77 17.96 21.43
CA LEU A 623 18.28 17.44 20.15
C LEU A 623 17.96 18.56 19.16
N CYS A 624 17.32 19.65 19.58
CA CYS A 624 17.05 20.81 18.74
C CYS A 624 18.35 21.35 18.12
N ASP A 625 19.38 21.58 18.95
CA ASP A 625 20.68 22.08 18.51
C ASP A 625 21.33 21.15 17.48
N LYS A 626 21.42 19.85 17.80
CA LYS A 626 22.00 18.86 16.88
C LYS A 626 21.21 18.69 15.59
N ILE A 627 19.88 18.76 15.62
CA ILE A 627 19.02 18.65 14.43
C ILE A 627 19.19 19.89 13.54
N GLN A 628 19.30 21.08 14.11
CA GLN A 628 19.58 22.30 13.35
C GLN A 628 20.93 22.25 12.63
N ILE A 629 21.98 21.83 13.35
CA ILE A 629 23.32 21.66 12.78
C ILE A 629 23.27 20.63 11.64
N TRP A 630 22.69 19.45 11.90
CA TRP A 630 22.57 18.39 10.92
C TRP A 630 21.82 18.86 9.66
N ARG A 631 20.71 19.60 9.83
CA ARG A 631 19.95 20.08 8.68
C ARG A 631 20.72 21.11 7.87
N LYS A 632 21.50 21.97 8.54
CA LYS A 632 22.36 22.95 7.88
C LYS A 632 23.48 22.27 7.09
N GLU A 633 24.05 21.18 7.60
CA GLU A 633 25.06 20.37 6.89
C GLU A 633 24.49 19.71 5.62
N HIS A 634 23.19 19.38 5.63
CA HIS A 634 22.49 18.70 4.53
C HIS A 634 21.50 19.62 3.80
N CYS A 635 21.70 20.95 3.80
CA CYS A 635 20.75 21.90 3.21
C CYS A 635 20.44 21.61 1.73
N ASP A 636 21.47 21.27 0.94
CA ASP A 636 21.35 20.94 -0.48
C ASP A 636 20.37 19.78 -0.76
N LEU A 637 20.23 18.84 0.18
CA LEU A 637 19.31 17.71 0.05
C LEU A 637 17.84 18.16 0.21
N PHE A 638 17.59 19.07 1.16
CA PHE A 638 16.25 19.49 1.54
C PHE A 638 15.72 20.63 0.66
N GLU A 639 16.58 21.49 0.12
CA GLU A 639 16.20 22.52 -0.85
C GLU A 639 15.68 21.93 -2.18
N GLN A 640 16.16 20.74 -2.54
CA GLN A 640 15.80 20.05 -3.78
C GLN A 640 14.55 19.17 -3.65
N CYS A 641 13.94 19.10 -2.45
CA CYS A 641 12.90 18.12 -2.16
C CYS A 641 11.57 18.74 -1.84
N TYR A 642 10.54 18.23 -2.51
CA TYR A 642 9.18 18.49 -2.14
C TYR A 642 8.71 17.47 -1.10
N ILE A 643 8.65 17.92 0.16
CA ILE A 643 8.45 17.13 1.39
C ILE A 643 7.37 16.03 1.29
N PRO A 644 6.12 16.27 0.84
CA PRO A 644 5.09 15.24 0.78
C PRO A 644 5.41 14.06 -0.14
N ARG A 645 6.28 14.24 -1.14
CA ARG A 645 6.71 13.15 -2.05
C ARG A 645 7.47 12.05 -1.31
N LEU A 646 8.05 12.31 -0.13
CA LEU A 646 8.82 11.33 0.63
C LEU A 646 7.95 10.35 1.44
N ILE A 647 6.64 10.57 1.57
CA ILE A 647 5.75 9.71 2.35
C ILE A 647 5.84 8.21 1.96
N PRO A 648 5.80 7.82 0.68
CA PRO A 648 5.93 6.42 0.27
C PRO A 648 7.26 5.80 0.73
N LEU A 649 8.37 6.54 0.61
CA LEU A 649 9.69 6.12 1.06
C LEU A 649 9.74 5.91 2.57
N LEU A 650 9.25 6.88 3.33
CA LEU A 650 9.23 6.80 4.78
C LEU A 650 8.31 5.68 5.26
N SER A 651 7.17 5.47 4.60
CA SER A 651 6.25 4.37 4.89
C SER A 651 6.87 3.00 4.59
N TYR A 652 7.63 2.86 3.49
CA TYR A 652 8.40 1.64 3.20
C TYR A 652 9.48 1.40 4.26
N CYS A 653 10.23 2.44 4.62
CA CYS A 653 11.28 2.34 5.64
C CYS A 653 10.70 1.95 7.00
N PHE A 654 9.55 2.50 7.36
CA PHE A 654 8.81 2.14 8.56
C PHE A 654 8.42 0.65 8.56
N ASN A 655 7.70 0.21 7.53
CA ASN A 655 7.27 -1.19 7.40
C ASN A 655 8.47 -2.15 7.50
N SER A 656 9.53 -1.86 6.74
CA SER A 656 10.70 -2.73 6.68
C SER A 656 11.49 -2.77 7.99
N THR A 657 11.69 -1.61 8.62
CA THR A 657 12.49 -1.49 9.84
C THR A 657 11.78 -2.12 11.03
N PHE A 658 10.48 -1.85 11.22
CA PHE A 658 9.73 -2.39 12.36
C PHE A 658 9.49 -3.90 12.24
N THR A 659 9.36 -4.41 11.02
CA THR A 659 9.40 -5.87 10.78
C THR A 659 10.74 -6.47 11.21
N ALA A 660 11.86 -5.83 10.89
CA ALA A 660 13.18 -6.29 11.34
C ALA A 660 13.37 -6.18 12.86
N LEU A 661 12.87 -5.10 13.48
CA LEU A 661 12.91 -4.90 14.92
C LEU A 661 12.12 -5.97 15.67
N ASN A 662 10.97 -6.42 15.16
CA ASN A 662 10.24 -7.53 15.77
C ASN A 662 11.09 -8.80 15.83
N VAL A 663 11.84 -9.10 14.76
CA VAL A 663 12.76 -10.25 14.71
C VAL A 663 13.94 -10.06 15.68
N ILE A 664 14.50 -8.85 15.78
CA ILE A 664 15.57 -8.54 16.74
C ILE A 664 15.07 -8.74 18.18
N LYS A 665 13.88 -8.23 18.49
CA LYS A 665 13.23 -8.40 19.79
C LYS A 665 12.94 -9.88 20.10
N ALA A 666 12.48 -10.65 19.11
CA ALA A 666 12.32 -12.10 19.24
C ALA A 666 13.66 -12.78 19.59
N ASN A 667 14.73 -12.50 18.85
CA ASN A 667 16.06 -13.05 19.10
C ASN A 667 16.61 -12.66 20.48
N PHE A 668 16.38 -11.41 20.92
CA PHE A 668 16.72 -10.98 22.27
C PHE A 668 15.95 -11.79 23.33
N SER A 669 14.64 -12.00 23.15
CA SER A 669 13.81 -12.81 24.06
C SER A 669 14.26 -14.26 24.19
N HIS A 670 14.89 -14.80 23.14
CA HIS A 670 15.53 -16.11 23.11
C HIS A 670 16.93 -16.13 23.75
N ASN A 671 17.39 -15.02 24.33
CA ASN A 671 18.73 -14.85 24.90
C ASN A 671 19.86 -15.11 23.88
N MET A 672 19.63 -14.81 22.59
CA MET A 672 20.65 -14.95 21.54
C MET A 672 21.79 -13.93 21.69
N PHE A 673 21.56 -12.83 22.40
CA PHE A 673 22.54 -11.76 22.61
C PHE A 673 23.07 -11.81 24.05
N GLY A 674 24.39 -11.90 24.20
CA GLY A 674 25.07 -11.80 25.49
C GLY A 674 25.61 -10.38 25.69
N TYR A 675 25.39 -9.80 26.87
CA TYR A 675 25.93 -8.48 27.23
C TYR A 675 25.47 -7.34 26.31
N GLU A 676 24.16 -7.31 25.98
CA GLU A 676 23.54 -6.32 25.09
C GLU A 676 23.25 -4.98 25.80
N HIS A 677 23.43 -3.87 25.09
CA HIS A 677 23.20 -2.51 25.58
C HIS A 677 22.17 -1.79 24.70
N LEU A 678 21.58 -0.70 25.20
CA LEU A 678 20.68 0.12 24.39
C LEU A 678 21.39 0.68 23.16
N SER A 679 22.65 1.12 23.30
CA SER A 679 23.48 1.58 22.17
C SER A 679 23.63 0.53 21.07
N ASP A 680 23.73 -0.76 21.43
CA ASP A 680 23.82 -1.85 20.45
C ASP A 680 22.50 -2.01 19.68
N MET A 681 21.35 -1.89 20.36
CA MET A 681 20.03 -1.94 19.72
C MET A 681 19.79 -0.73 18.80
N VAL A 682 20.25 0.46 19.17
CA VAL A 682 20.20 1.66 18.33
C VAL A 682 21.00 1.45 17.03
N LEU A 683 22.16 0.80 17.10
CA LEU A 683 22.93 0.46 15.89
C LEU A 683 22.19 -0.55 15.00
N ARG A 684 21.54 -1.56 15.56
CA ARG A 684 20.70 -2.50 14.77
C ARG A 684 19.53 -1.76 14.10
N PHE A 685 18.88 -0.85 14.82
CA PHE A 685 17.82 0.00 14.29
C PHE A 685 18.34 0.86 13.12
N LYS A 686 19.47 1.56 13.31
CA LYS A 686 20.16 2.38 12.30
C LYS A 686 20.37 1.63 10.99
N TYR A 687 21.05 0.48 11.04
CA TYR A 687 21.39 -0.25 9.82
C TYR A 687 20.17 -0.85 9.12
N ASN A 688 19.08 -1.14 9.83
CA ASN A 688 17.83 -1.55 9.20
C ASN A 688 17.11 -0.39 8.51
N VAL A 689 17.13 0.83 9.08
CA VAL A 689 16.65 2.05 8.40
C VAL A 689 17.47 2.31 7.14
N LEU A 690 18.80 2.31 7.23
CA LEU A 690 19.69 2.55 6.09
C LEU A 690 19.50 1.51 4.98
N ASN A 691 19.41 0.22 5.35
CA ASN A 691 19.14 -0.82 4.37
C ASN A 691 17.75 -0.70 3.75
N ALA A 692 16.74 -0.23 4.48
CA ALA A 692 15.41 0.02 3.93
C ALA A 692 15.40 1.17 2.91
N LEU A 693 16.12 2.26 3.19
CA LEU A 693 16.30 3.38 2.24
C LEU A 693 16.94 2.91 0.93
N ILE A 694 18.06 2.18 1.02
CA ILE A 694 18.73 1.63 -0.16
C ILE A 694 17.78 0.71 -0.93
N ARG A 695 17.05 -0.18 -0.24
CA ARG A 695 16.11 -1.11 -0.88
C ARG A 695 14.95 -0.42 -1.60
N CYS A 696 14.38 0.68 -1.09
CA CYS A 696 13.33 1.39 -1.84
C CYS A 696 13.87 2.01 -3.12
N GLY A 697 15.12 2.46 -3.08
CA GLY A 697 15.77 3.17 -4.16
C GLY A 697 16.24 2.32 -5.34
N ILE A 698 16.52 1.03 -5.12
CA ILE A 698 16.94 0.08 -6.16
C ILE A 698 15.78 -0.14 -7.15
N GLN A 699 16.04 0.07 -8.45
CA GLN A 699 15.05 -0.16 -9.50
C GLN A 699 14.87 -1.65 -9.82
N GLY A 700 15.98 -2.40 -9.75
CA GLY A 700 16.01 -3.83 -9.99
C GLY A 700 15.59 -4.68 -8.79
N GLN A 701 16.15 -5.88 -8.72
CA GLN A 701 15.88 -6.81 -7.63
C GLN A 701 16.82 -6.56 -6.45
N ALA A 702 16.29 -5.98 -5.37
CA ALA A 702 17.01 -5.85 -4.11
C ALA A 702 17.08 -7.17 -3.32
N VAL A 703 17.99 -7.25 -2.35
CA VAL A 703 18.04 -8.36 -1.38
C VAL A 703 17.12 -8.04 -0.20
N TYR A 704 16.04 -8.81 -0.04
CA TYR A 704 14.96 -8.55 0.91
C TYR A 704 15.21 -9.08 2.34
N ALA A 705 16.43 -9.49 2.68
CA ALA A 705 16.76 -9.96 4.02
C ALA A 705 16.93 -8.80 5.02
N ASN A 706 16.62 -9.06 6.29
CA ASN A 706 16.85 -8.11 7.39
C ASN A 706 18.33 -8.09 7.78
N VAL A 707 18.78 -6.94 8.30
CA VAL A 707 20.20 -6.67 8.58
C VAL A 707 20.46 -6.76 10.09
N LEU A 708 21.60 -7.33 10.48
CA LEU A 708 22.04 -7.46 11.87
C LEU A 708 21.03 -8.13 12.83
N VAL A 709 20.03 -8.88 12.33
CA VAL A 709 18.98 -9.45 13.21
C VAL A 709 19.51 -10.54 14.14
N GLY A 710 20.56 -11.26 13.76
CA GLY A 710 21.19 -12.33 14.56
C GLY A 710 22.67 -12.08 14.85
N ALA A 711 23.19 -10.88 14.56
CA ALA A 711 24.60 -10.56 14.82
C ALA A 711 24.88 -10.51 16.33
N LYS A 712 26.08 -10.95 16.75
CA LYS A 712 26.52 -10.81 18.15
C LYS A 712 26.74 -9.34 18.49
N SER A 713 26.50 -8.94 19.75
CA SER A 713 26.68 -7.57 20.23
C SER A 713 28.09 -7.02 19.95
N GLU A 714 29.13 -7.85 20.14
CA GLU A 714 30.52 -7.50 19.81
C GLU A 714 30.71 -7.11 18.34
N THR A 715 30.05 -7.82 17.42
CA THR A 715 30.11 -7.54 15.97
C THR A 715 29.42 -6.22 15.63
N VAL A 716 28.31 -5.90 16.31
CA VAL A 716 27.54 -4.67 16.09
C VAL A 716 28.31 -3.42 16.53
N ARG A 717 29.16 -3.52 17.55
CA ARG A 717 29.94 -2.38 18.07
C ARG A 717 31.02 -1.88 17.12
N SER A 718 31.49 -2.72 16.19
CA SER A 718 32.59 -2.37 15.29
C SER A 718 32.09 -2.12 13.87
N LYS A 719 32.22 -0.87 13.39
CA LYS A 719 31.94 -0.49 11.99
C LYS A 719 32.68 -1.41 11.00
N ARG A 720 33.94 -1.74 11.29
CA ARG A 720 34.76 -2.62 10.43
C ARG A 720 34.18 -4.02 10.35
N GLU A 721 33.73 -4.57 11.48
CA GLU A 721 33.15 -5.91 11.55
C GLU A 721 31.79 -5.95 10.85
N ILE A 722 30.95 -4.92 11.02
CA ILE A 722 29.68 -4.82 10.26
C ILE A 722 29.94 -4.88 8.75
N PHE A 723 30.84 -4.05 8.22
CA PHE A 723 31.15 -4.06 6.79
C PHE A 723 31.77 -5.37 6.30
N LYS A 724 32.41 -6.14 7.19
CA LYS A 724 33.02 -7.44 6.87
C LYS A 724 31.99 -8.57 6.83
N TYR A 725 31.07 -8.63 7.80
CA TYR A 725 30.17 -9.76 7.97
C TYR A 725 28.75 -9.53 7.45
N GLU A 726 28.28 -8.28 7.38
CA GLU A 726 26.93 -7.98 6.92
C GLU A 726 26.87 -7.90 5.39
N ARG A 727 26.59 -9.07 4.78
CA ARG A 727 26.57 -9.23 3.33
C ARG A 727 25.37 -8.57 2.67
N VAL A 728 24.22 -8.50 3.36
CA VAL A 728 22.97 -8.02 2.76
C VAL A 728 23.06 -6.53 2.48
N TYR A 729 23.40 -5.76 3.51
CA TYR A 729 23.58 -4.30 3.40
C TYR A 729 24.64 -3.95 2.35
N LYS A 730 25.80 -4.63 2.38
CA LYS A 730 26.88 -4.42 1.40
C LYS A 730 26.44 -4.70 -0.03
N ARG A 731 25.68 -5.79 -0.26
CA ARG A 731 25.20 -6.16 -1.58
C ARG A 731 24.18 -5.17 -2.12
N ASN A 732 23.22 -4.74 -1.30
CA ASN A 732 22.26 -3.72 -1.71
C ASN A 732 22.95 -2.38 -2.03
N LEU A 733 23.94 -1.97 -1.23
CA LEU A 733 24.74 -0.78 -1.51
C LEU A 733 25.53 -0.90 -2.82
N ALA A 734 26.08 -2.07 -3.12
CA ALA A 734 26.78 -2.33 -4.38
C ALA A 734 25.82 -2.24 -5.58
N ILE A 735 24.63 -2.85 -5.49
CA ILE A 735 23.60 -2.79 -6.55
C ILE A 735 23.23 -1.33 -6.85
N LEU A 736 22.95 -0.53 -5.82
CA LEU A 736 22.59 0.88 -6.02
C LEU A 736 23.73 1.69 -6.66
N LYS A 737 24.98 1.42 -6.27
CA LYS A 737 26.17 2.06 -6.88
C LYS A 737 26.39 1.63 -8.33
N GLU A 738 26.15 0.36 -8.65
CA GLU A 738 26.20 -0.17 -10.02
C GLU A 738 25.12 0.53 -10.88
N GLU A 739 23.88 0.63 -10.40
CA GLU A 739 22.80 1.35 -11.08
C GLU A 739 23.17 2.83 -11.33
N LEU A 740 23.79 3.51 -10.36
CA LEU A 740 24.33 4.87 -10.52
C LEU A 740 25.37 4.97 -11.65
N SER A 741 26.24 3.98 -11.76
CA SER A 741 27.30 3.96 -12.78
C SER A 741 26.79 3.60 -14.19
N SER A 742 25.80 2.72 -14.29
CA SER A 742 25.23 2.28 -15.57
C SER A 742 24.19 3.24 -16.15
N SER A 743 23.56 4.08 -15.32
CA SER A 743 22.46 4.98 -15.71
C SER A 743 22.90 6.22 -16.51
N GLN A 744 24.16 6.31 -16.93
CA GLN A 744 24.67 7.39 -17.79
C GLN A 744 23.91 7.54 -19.14
N ALA A 745 23.03 6.60 -19.49
CA ALA A 745 22.16 6.68 -20.68
C ALA A 745 20.78 7.37 -20.46
N ARG A 746 20.33 7.61 -19.21
CA ARG A 746 19.05 8.29 -18.89
C ARG A 746 19.22 9.31 -17.75
N HIS A 747 19.27 10.60 -18.09
CA HIS A 747 19.58 11.71 -17.17
C HIS A 747 18.76 11.72 -15.85
N LYS A 748 17.44 11.45 -15.91
CA LYS A 748 16.53 11.47 -14.74
C LYS A 748 16.76 10.33 -13.75
N ASP A 749 17.26 9.18 -14.20
CA ASP A 749 17.48 8.01 -13.34
C ASP A 749 18.73 8.17 -12.47
N THR A 750 19.74 8.87 -13.00
CA THR A 750 20.98 9.21 -12.30
C THR A 750 20.76 10.23 -11.18
N GLU A 751 19.94 11.26 -11.42
CA GLU A 751 19.59 12.27 -10.40
C GLU A 751 18.86 11.66 -9.21
N THR A 752 17.88 10.77 -9.49
CA THR A 752 17.10 10.08 -8.46
C THR A 752 17.98 9.19 -7.57
N SER A 753 18.87 8.41 -8.18
CA SER A 753 19.76 7.49 -7.48
C SER A 753 20.79 8.26 -6.62
N ASN A 754 21.30 9.37 -7.13
CA ASN A 754 22.18 10.27 -6.37
C ASN A 754 21.46 10.87 -5.16
N TYR A 755 20.18 11.23 -5.31
CA TYR A 755 19.37 11.74 -4.21
C TYR A 755 19.20 10.70 -3.09
N ILE A 756 18.92 9.43 -3.42
CA ILE A 756 18.84 8.34 -2.42
C ILE A 756 20.15 8.20 -1.64
N MET A 757 21.30 8.32 -2.30
CA MET A 757 22.60 8.25 -1.64
C MET A 757 22.82 9.43 -0.69
N LYS A 758 22.48 10.66 -1.10
CA LYS A 758 22.55 11.83 -0.21
C LYS A 758 21.63 11.67 1.00
N LEU A 759 20.39 11.19 0.79
CA LEU A 759 19.44 10.94 1.88
C LEU A 759 19.94 9.84 2.82
N HIS A 760 20.52 8.77 2.27
CA HIS A 760 21.16 7.71 3.05
C HIS A 760 22.27 8.28 3.95
N ASP A 761 23.14 9.12 3.41
CA ASP A 761 24.27 9.70 4.16
C ASP A 761 23.77 10.66 5.24
N ALA A 762 22.74 11.46 4.94
CA ALA A 762 22.07 12.32 5.91
C ALA A 762 21.44 11.50 7.05
N VAL A 763 20.72 10.41 6.75
CA VAL A 763 20.15 9.54 7.78
C VAL A 763 21.25 8.83 8.58
N ASN A 764 22.37 8.45 7.96
CA ASN A 764 23.49 7.83 8.65
C ASN A 764 24.17 8.78 9.66
N SER A 765 24.19 10.09 9.40
CA SER A 765 24.72 11.11 10.31
C SER A 765 23.66 11.77 11.21
N HIS A 766 22.40 11.30 11.16
CA HIS A 766 21.30 11.91 11.91
C HIS A 766 21.56 11.88 13.44
N PRO A 767 21.21 12.94 14.19
CA PRO A 767 21.47 13.04 15.63
C PRO A 767 21.02 11.82 16.43
N ILE A 768 19.80 11.32 16.22
CA ILE A 768 19.27 10.13 16.94
C ILE A 768 20.19 8.90 16.87
N PHE A 769 21.03 8.78 15.82
CA PHE A 769 21.97 7.69 15.64
C PHE A 769 23.40 8.06 16.00
N ASN A 770 23.80 9.32 15.78
CA ASN A 770 25.18 9.76 15.95
C ASN A 770 25.48 10.27 17.38
N ILE A 771 24.46 10.48 18.22
CA ILE A 771 24.65 10.80 19.64
C ILE A 771 25.52 9.74 20.37
N THR A 772 25.57 8.50 19.86
CA THR A 772 26.36 7.41 20.43
C THR A 772 27.68 7.13 19.70
N SER A 773 28.05 7.91 18.66
CA SER A 773 29.19 7.55 17.79
C SER A 773 30.56 7.84 18.35
N ASP A 774 30.66 8.77 19.30
CA ASP A 774 31.92 9.30 19.81
C ASP A 774 32.37 8.60 21.10
N ILE A 775 31.65 7.56 21.51
CA ILE A 775 31.83 6.87 22.79
C ILE A 775 32.46 5.51 22.53
N SER A 776 33.59 5.25 23.19
CA SER A 776 34.35 4.00 23.06
C SER A 776 33.67 2.79 23.74
N ASN A 777 32.77 3.05 24.69
CA ASN A 777 32.09 2.04 25.51
C ASN A 777 30.59 1.96 25.20
N PRO A 778 29.99 0.76 25.27
CA PRO A 778 28.55 0.61 25.09
C PRO A 778 27.78 1.24 26.27
N LEU A 779 26.65 1.90 26.00
CA LEU A 779 25.88 2.66 26.98
C LEU A 779 24.58 1.96 27.36
N LEU A 780 24.21 2.08 28.64
CA LEU A 780 22.92 1.63 29.19
C LEU A 780 22.67 0.14 28.95
N ARG A 781 23.25 -0.68 29.82
CA ARG A 781 23.12 -2.14 29.77
C ARG A 781 21.66 -2.59 29.90
N LEU A 782 21.24 -3.50 29.02
CA LEU A 782 19.93 -4.14 29.10
C LEU A 782 19.96 -5.27 30.15
N ASN A 783 18.88 -5.42 30.91
CA ASN A 783 18.70 -6.49 31.91
C ASN A 783 19.74 -6.48 33.06
N SER A 784 19.81 -5.39 33.80
CA SER A 784 20.64 -5.26 35.01
C SER A 784 19.85 -5.58 36.29
N HIS A 785 19.31 -6.80 36.44
CA HIS A 785 18.96 -7.25 37.80
C HIS A 785 20.22 -7.67 38.58
N PRO A 786 20.27 -7.41 39.90
CA PRO A 786 21.41 -7.72 40.72
C PRO A 786 21.71 -9.21 40.58
N ILE A 787 22.99 -9.49 40.44
CA ILE A 787 23.62 -10.81 40.38
C ILE A 787 22.77 -11.81 41.18
N ILE A 788 21.98 -12.66 40.51
CA ILE A 788 21.38 -13.84 41.14
C ILE A 788 22.53 -14.80 41.47
N VAL A 789 23.16 -14.49 42.58
CA VAL A 789 23.77 -15.43 43.49
C VAL A 789 22.63 -16.31 44.00
N SER A 790 22.84 -17.64 44.11
CA SER A 790 21.76 -18.51 44.58
C SER A 790 21.21 -17.99 45.91
N MET A 791 19.89 -18.04 46.11
CA MET A 791 19.26 -17.63 47.38
C MET A 791 19.93 -18.35 48.57
N SER A 792 20.40 -19.60 48.37
CA SER A 792 21.23 -20.32 49.34
C SER A 792 22.55 -19.62 49.67
N TYR A 793 23.25 -19.08 48.67
CA TYR A 793 24.54 -18.45 48.86
C TYR A 793 24.40 -17.04 49.42
N MET A 794 23.37 -16.26 49.04
CA MET A 794 23.09 -14.98 49.69
C MET A 794 22.67 -15.16 51.15
N ASN A 795 21.81 -16.14 51.43
CA ASN A 795 21.47 -16.50 52.81
C ASN A 795 22.70 -16.97 53.59
N SER A 796 23.59 -17.75 52.97
CA SER A 796 24.87 -18.14 53.60
C SER A 796 25.84 -16.97 53.78
N LEU A 797 25.82 -15.92 52.93
CA LEU A 797 26.62 -14.71 53.16
C LEU A 797 26.09 -13.88 54.33
N ASP A 798 24.77 -13.79 54.44
CA ASP A 798 24.10 -13.11 55.54
C ASP A 798 24.24 -13.90 56.86
N GLU A 799 24.24 -15.23 56.79
CA GLU A 799 24.59 -16.09 57.91
C GLU A 799 26.08 -15.94 58.30
N LEU A 800 26.99 -15.84 57.33
CA LEU A 800 28.42 -15.62 57.57
C LEU A 800 28.69 -14.31 58.35
N SER A 801 27.94 -13.25 58.05
CA SER A 801 28.06 -11.96 58.74
C SER A 801 27.48 -11.99 60.16
N LYS A 802 26.48 -12.85 60.39
CA LYS A 802 25.80 -13.06 61.69
C LYS A 802 26.45 -14.13 62.56
N MET A 803 27.36 -14.95 62.01
CA MET A 803 28.12 -15.93 62.76
C MET A 803 29.07 -15.23 63.73
N ASN A 804 28.71 -15.31 65.01
CA ASN A 804 29.30 -14.57 66.11
C ASN A 804 30.82 -14.84 66.25
N SER A 805 31.64 -13.84 65.92
CA SER A 805 33.09 -13.84 66.16
C SER A 805 33.66 -12.42 66.04
N GLY A 806 34.08 -11.81 67.15
CA GLY A 806 35.11 -10.75 67.24
C GLY A 806 35.06 -9.46 66.38
N LEU A 807 34.12 -9.30 65.45
CA LEU A 807 34.09 -8.26 64.41
C LEU A 807 33.01 -7.21 64.71
N SER A 808 33.33 -5.94 64.48
CA SER A 808 32.36 -4.83 64.50
C SER A 808 31.37 -4.90 63.32
N GLN A 809 30.23 -4.19 63.42
CA GLN A 809 29.23 -4.14 62.33
C GLN A 809 29.82 -3.66 60.99
N SER A 810 30.78 -2.73 61.02
CA SER A 810 31.50 -2.26 59.83
C SER A 810 32.37 -3.36 59.23
N GLU A 811 33.05 -4.14 60.07
CA GLU A 811 33.89 -5.26 59.65
C GLU A 811 33.07 -6.45 59.10
N GLN A 812 31.89 -6.70 59.66
CA GLN A 812 30.94 -7.70 59.14
C GLN A 812 30.43 -7.32 57.73
N ALA A 813 30.08 -6.05 57.52
CA ALA A 813 29.70 -5.54 56.20
C ALA A 813 30.89 -5.61 55.22
N GLY A 814 32.10 -5.28 55.70
CA GLY A 814 33.34 -5.41 54.93
C GLY A 814 33.63 -6.83 54.46
N LEU A 815 33.51 -7.83 55.34
CA LEU A 815 33.72 -9.24 54.99
C LEU A 815 32.70 -9.72 53.96
N THR A 816 31.43 -9.34 54.14
CA THR A 816 30.33 -9.65 53.21
C THR A 816 30.61 -9.07 51.82
N MET A 817 31.06 -7.81 51.76
CA MET A 817 31.41 -7.14 50.51
C MET A 817 32.61 -7.81 49.81
N CYS A 818 33.66 -8.16 50.55
CA CYS A 818 34.83 -8.85 50.01
C CYS A 818 34.45 -10.23 49.45
N MET A 819 33.67 -11.03 50.18
CA MET A 819 33.26 -12.37 49.75
C MET A 819 32.30 -12.33 48.55
N ASN A 820 31.44 -11.31 48.46
CA ASN A 820 30.60 -11.09 47.29
C ASN A 820 31.43 -10.69 46.06
N PHE A 821 32.40 -9.79 46.24
CA PHE A 821 33.34 -9.39 45.19
C PHE A 821 34.11 -10.61 44.64
N LEU A 822 34.71 -11.42 45.52
CA LEU A 822 35.44 -12.63 45.13
C LEU A 822 34.54 -13.65 44.42
N GLY A 823 33.28 -13.77 44.84
CA GLY A 823 32.27 -14.61 44.19
C GLY A 823 31.91 -14.19 42.77
N THR A 824 32.16 -12.93 42.40
CA THR A 824 31.97 -12.44 41.02
C THR A 824 33.09 -12.87 40.07
N LYS A 825 34.27 -13.18 40.61
CA LYS A 825 35.48 -13.55 39.85
C LYS A 825 35.56 -15.04 39.51
N VAL A 826 34.63 -15.84 40.01
CA VAL A 826 34.57 -17.29 39.80
C VAL A 826 33.23 -17.68 39.20
N ASP A 827 33.23 -18.52 38.16
CA ASP A 827 32.00 -19.02 37.51
C ASP A 827 31.02 -19.60 38.54
N ARG A 828 29.73 -19.23 38.42
CA ARG A 828 28.66 -19.58 39.36
C ARG A 828 28.39 -21.07 39.48
N ARG A 829 28.75 -21.88 38.46
CA ARG A 829 28.58 -23.35 38.47
C ARG A 829 29.70 -24.06 39.24
N VAL A 830 30.79 -23.35 39.52
CA VAL A 830 31.97 -23.91 40.19
C VAL A 830 31.74 -23.91 41.71
N LYS A 831 31.73 -25.12 42.29
CA LYS A 831 31.59 -25.34 43.74
C LYS A 831 32.79 -26.06 44.36
N THR A 832 33.68 -26.62 43.55
CA THR A 832 34.84 -27.41 43.99
C THR A 832 36.01 -26.51 44.36
N PHE A 833 36.65 -26.78 45.49
CA PHE A 833 37.81 -26.04 46.00
C PHE A 833 38.89 -25.76 44.94
N ASP A 834 39.38 -26.79 44.23
CA ASP A 834 40.51 -26.65 43.31
C ASP A 834 40.22 -25.67 42.16
N LYS A 835 38.99 -25.70 41.62
CA LYS A 835 38.59 -24.79 40.55
C LYS A 835 38.41 -23.36 41.04
N ILE A 836 37.87 -23.17 42.25
CA ILE A 836 37.74 -21.83 42.86
C ILE A 836 39.14 -21.24 43.12
N TYR A 837 40.03 -22.03 43.71
CA TYR A 837 41.42 -21.65 43.97
C TYR A 837 42.15 -21.27 42.68
N ASN A 838 42.09 -22.14 41.66
CA ASN A 838 42.77 -21.89 40.38
C ASN A 838 42.22 -20.66 39.65
N SER A 839 40.91 -20.39 39.71
CA SER A 839 40.32 -19.19 39.12
C SER A 839 40.84 -17.90 39.77
N LEU A 840 40.91 -17.86 41.11
CA LEU A 840 41.42 -16.70 41.83
C LEU A 840 42.95 -16.56 41.67
N TYR A 841 43.67 -17.67 41.76
CA TYR A 841 45.12 -17.70 41.58
C TYR A 841 45.54 -17.23 40.18
N LYS A 842 44.81 -17.65 39.13
CA LYS A 842 45.08 -17.20 37.77
C LYS A 842 45.01 -15.68 37.64
N ILE A 843 44.01 -15.04 38.25
CA ILE A 843 43.85 -13.58 38.21
C ILE A 843 44.95 -12.88 39.03
N LEU A 844 45.36 -13.46 40.16
CA LEU A 844 46.45 -12.91 40.99
C LEU A 844 47.83 -12.93 40.31
N VAL A 845 48.04 -13.88 39.38
CA VAL A 845 49.31 -14.06 38.64
C VAL A 845 49.21 -13.52 37.20
N ASP A 846 48.09 -12.88 36.83
CA ASP A 846 47.87 -12.36 35.48
C ASP A 846 48.59 -11.03 35.25
N ASP A 847 49.69 -11.07 34.49
CA ASP A 847 50.48 -9.88 34.11
C ASP A 847 49.80 -9.05 33.01
N GLU A 848 48.77 -9.55 32.32
CA GLU A 848 48.08 -8.80 31.25
C GLU A 848 47.12 -7.72 31.80
N ASN A 849 46.67 -7.83 33.06
CA ASN A 849 45.73 -6.88 33.66
C ASN A 849 46.11 -6.50 35.12
N PRO A 850 47.20 -5.73 35.32
CA PRO A 850 47.79 -5.49 36.64
C PRO A 850 46.84 -4.79 37.62
N ARG A 851 45.94 -3.92 37.13
CA ARG A 851 44.93 -3.27 37.98
C ARG A 851 43.94 -4.26 38.58
N GLU A 852 43.54 -5.29 37.83
CA GLU A 852 42.59 -6.28 38.32
C GLU A 852 43.24 -7.24 39.33
N SER A 853 44.50 -7.61 39.10
CA SER A 853 45.30 -8.38 40.06
C SER A 853 45.51 -7.63 41.38
N GLU A 854 45.82 -6.32 41.33
CA GLU A 854 46.03 -5.49 42.52
C GLU A 854 44.76 -5.32 43.36
N VAL A 855 43.62 -5.04 42.71
CA VAL A 855 42.31 -4.96 43.40
C VAL A 855 41.94 -6.32 44.00
N LEU A 856 42.17 -7.42 43.28
CA LEU A 856 41.90 -8.75 43.81
C LEU A 856 42.78 -9.07 45.02
N ARG A 857 44.07 -8.73 44.97
CA ARG A 857 45.03 -8.90 46.07
C ARG A 857 44.59 -8.13 47.32
N GLU A 858 44.16 -6.88 47.18
CA GLU A 858 43.64 -6.07 48.28
C GLU A 858 42.38 -6.69 48.92
N GLN A 859 41.45 -7.19 48.11
CA GLN A 859 40.20 -7.79 48.59
C GLN A 859 40.43 -9.16 49.25
N VAL A 860 41.35 -9.98 48.73
CA VAL A 860 41.74 -11.25 49.38
C VAL A 860 42.44 -10.97 50.71
N GLN A 861 43.33 -9.97 50.78
CA GLN A 861 44.02 -9.60 52.01
C GLN A 861 43.05 -9.07 53.08
N LYS A 862 42.13 -8.17 52.70
CA LYS A 862 41.06 -7.68 53.59
C LYS A 862 40.19 -8.83 54.11
N ALA A 863 39.74 -9.72 53.23
CA ALA A 863 38.96 -10.89 53.64
C ALA A 863 39.75 -11.80 54.59
N LYS A 864 41.03 -12.05 54.32
CA LYS A 864 41.90 -12.90 55.15
C LYS A 864 42.08 -12.33 56.56
N ILE A 865 42.38 -11.04 56.69
CA ILE A 865 42.50 -10.35 57.99
C ILE A 865 41.19 -10.43 58.78
N LEU A 866 40.05 -10.21 58.11
CA LEU A 866 38.74 -10.25 58.77
C LEU A 866 38.35 -11.67 59.19
N ILE A 867 38.71 -12.70 58.41
CA ILE A 867 38.50 -14.11 58.76
C ILE A 867 39.43 -14.54 59.89
N GLU A 868 40.68 -14.07 59.93
CA GLU A 868 41.65 -14.36 61.00
C GLU A 868 41.30 -13.69 62.34
N LYS A 869 40.58 -12.56 62.31
CA LYS A 869 39.97 -11.94 63.49
C LYS A 869 38.78 -12.74 64.05
N MET A 870 38.25 -13.70 63.30
CA MET A 870 37.27 -14.66 63.83
C MET A 870 38.00 -15.64 64.77
N GLU A 871 37.28 -16.25 65.72
CA GLU A 871 37.90 -17.13 66.74
C GLU A 871 38.75 -18.27 66.13
N PRO A 872 39.83 -18.70 66.81
CA PRO A 872 40.61 -19.87 66.39
C PRO A 872 39.68 -21.09 66.30
N ASP A 873 39.75 -21.82 65.19
CA ASP A 873 38.88 -22.96 64.78
C ASP A 873 37.53 -22.66 64.09
N PHE A 874 37.29 -21.43 63.61
CA PHE A 874 36.09 -21.05 62.83
C PHE A 874 35.67 -22.07 61.73
N ILE A 875 36.63 -22.63 61.00
CA ILE A 875 36.38 -23.53 59.84
C ILE A 875 35.83 -24.91 60.25
N ASN A 876 35.98 -25.31 61.52
CA ASN A 876 35.58 -26.63 62.03
C ASN A 876 34.21 -26.62 62.74
N ARG A 877 33.55 -25.46 62.83
CA ARG A 877 32.27 -25.28 63.53
C ARG A 877 31.10 -25.88 62.74
N ARG A 878 30.10 -26.42 63.45
CA ARG A 878 28.86 -26.94 62.82
C ARG A 878 28.16 -25.88 61.95
N ASP A 879 28.18 -24.65 62.41
CA ASP A 879 27.55 -23.50 61.74
C ASP A 879 28.29 -23.12 60.44
N PHE A 880 29.63 -23.23 60.42
CA PHE A 880 30.38 -23.10 59.17
C PHE A 880 30.08 -24.25 58.20
N LEU A 881 29.92 -25.48 58.71
CA LEU A 881 29.60 -26.65 57.89
C LEU A 881 28.20 -26.57 57.26
N SER A 882 27.26 -25.80 57.83
CA SER A 882 25.93 -25.56 57.25
C SER A 882 25.90 -24.53 56.12
N LEU A 883 26.96 -23.75 55.92
CA LEU A 883 27.04 -22.79 54.80
C LEU A 883 27.03 -23.49 53.43
N ASP A 884 26.60 -22.74 52.40
CA ASP A 884 26.63 -23.16 51.01
C ASP A 884 28.03 -23.68 50.61
N THR A 885 28.05 -24.80 49.88
CA THR A 885 29.31 -25.49 49.52
C THR A 885 30.28 -24.59 48.75
N ARG A 886 29.76 -23.68 47.93
CA ARG A 886 30.57 -22.72 47.18
C ARG A 886 31.21 -21.69 48.11
N LEU A 887 30.44 -21.15 49.06
CA LEU A 887 30.94 -20.16 50.01
C LEU A 887 32.02 -20.78 50.92
N LYS A 888 31.79 -21.98 51.45
CA LYS A 888 32.79 -22.72 52.26
C LYS A 888 34.11 -22.90 51.52
N ASN A 889 34.04 -23.37 50.28
CA ASN A 889 35.23 -23.62 49.48
C ASN A 889 35.91 -22.33 49.03
N MET A 890 35.17 -21.22 48.92
CA MET A 890 35.75 -19.91 48.64
C MET A 890 36.47 -19.32 49.85
N ILE A 891 35.93 -19.43 51.06
CA ILE A 891 36.62 -19.02 52.30
C ILE A 891 37.91 -19.85 52.45
N LYS A 892 37.85 -21.17 52.23
CA LYS A 892 39.04 -22.03 52.23
C LYS A 892 40.06 -21.61 51.16
N ALA A 893 39.60 -21.21 49.97
CA ALA A 893 40.50 -20.77 48.90
C ALA A 893 41.20 -19.46 49.30
N VAL A 894 40.46 -18.48 49.83
CA VAL A 894 41.00 -17.19 50.33
C VAL A 894 42.10 -17.41 51.38
N LEU A 895 41.87 -18.30 52.36
CA LEU A 895 42.85 -18.59 53.40
C LEU A 895 44.11 -19.29 52.87
N LYS A 896 43.98 -20.11 51.82
CA LYS A 896 45.09 -20.86 51.21
C LYS A 896 45.88 -20.05 50.18
N LEU A 897 45.31 -18.99 49.60
CA LEU A 897 46.01 -18.14 48.64
C LEU A 897 47.22 -17.49 49.33
N ASP A 898 48.39 -17.73 48.75
CA ASP A 898 49.63 -17.08 49.14
C ASP A 898 49.73 -15.74 48.39
N LEU A 899 49.78 -14.64 49.15
CA LEU A 899 49.85 -13.28 48.60
C LEU A 899 51.30 -12.78 48.53
N GLY A 900 52.28 -13.57 49.00
CA GLY A 900 53.67 -13.14 49.19
C GLY A 900 53.81 -12.13 50.35
N ASP A 901 54.94 -12.17 51.06
CA ASP A 901 55.23 -11.25 52.16
C ASP A 901 55.24 -9.80 51.66
N VAL A 902 54.23 -9.03 52.07
CA VAL A 902 54.30 -7.56 52.09
C VAL A 902 54.42 -7.14 53.55
N GLN A 903 55.56 -7.49 54.16
CA GLN A 903 56.11 -6.73 55.28
C GLN A 903 57.19 -5.80 54.72
N GLY A 904 56.77 -4.60 54.37
CA GLY A 904 57.62 -3.43 54.17
C GLY A 904 56.86 -2.23 54.70
N ASN A 905 57.37 -1.65 55.79
CA ASN A 905 56.84 -0.45 56.45
C ASN A 905 56.53 0.70 55.49
#